data_AF-B5H619-F1
#
_entry.id   AF-B5H619-F1
#
_cell.length_a   1.000
_cell.length_b   1.000
_cell.length_c   1.000
_cell.angle_alpha   90.00
_cell.angle_beta   90.00
_cell.angle_gamma   90.00
#
_symmetry.space_group_name_H-M   'P 1'
#
loop_
_entity.id
_entity.type
_entity.pdbx_description
1 polymer ?
#
loop_
_entity_poly.entity_id
_entity_poly.type
_entity_poly.pdbx_seq_one_letter_code
_entity_poly.pdbx_strand_id
1 'polypeptide(L)'
;MAEAADFQGMRSSPARRWLRRTASLITGVPLLTGLLWVPAAPGAQAAEPTGSRTVDVSLDTVTPEAPGKDDTITVSGTVVNEGRRTITGAHVDLRVGPKVAGRTGIDRAAERTGYTFGVDGPTVDDKYSVDLPKLASGISYDFKLSVPADELDLDDNGGVYELGVSLTGQTSSQSFERVLGIERTFLPWQPEGVEKKTRLTYLWPLISSTHLTSETGSDEQQTPVFEDEALAAELAPGGRLDQLVSLGKELPVTWVIDPDLLATVDAMTRNYRVKSGDSTVAGRNQAVAKRWLSSVEAAVQGKKVVALPFADPDLASLAHRGKSVSGSLSHLQPATQVAEITVETILHVKPSVDFAWPVDGAIDSSIVDVATSAGAHKVIARSDSLQDNLSYTPTAARPIGGGTTAVVADTRLSTAFQGDMTDAGESTLAVQKFLAQSLALTLQDPEKQRSIVVAPQRVPTVAQAQSMARALRALEPKRWTQPLDLVAAASAEPDAEANTKVPSASQYPARLRRQELPVQAFEDIRETQSTLDKFKVILTFADRVEAPFGRAIDRELSTAWRGKPEAAQGYRDEVQSYLRSLTEEVQLIEKSDVTLSGRSATIPVTVQNQLVQGVDDLVLRLKSNNPNRLHFDGDRGMAEQPIKVEGGHSQSVKFPAAANANGQVQMTAQLFTKDGTPYGPEMSFTVRVSEITPTVMLVLAGGVLLLVLAGIRMYTQRKRAAAAETADASVAEASDTSDTSETEGAGSGSDPGQPSDLAPDTGPESGNPSGAGEKVDR
;
A
#
# COMPACT_ATOMS: atom_id res chain seq x y z
N MET A 1 24.72 20.97 44.18
CA MET A 1 24.96 22.19 44.98
C MET A 1 25.13 23.33 43.98
N ALA A 2 24.32 24.40 44.04
CA ALA A 2 24.37 25.63 43.20
C ALA A 2 24.21 25.39 41.67
N GLU A 3 23.23 25.89 40.90
CA GLU A 3 22.36 27.11 40.98
C GLU A 3 23.16 28.43 40.96
N ALA A 4 22.92 29.49 40.17
CA ALA A 4 22.01 29.81 39.04
C ALA A 4 22.76 30.81 38.10
N ALA A 5 22.28 31.43 37.01
CA ALA A 5 21.02 31.52 36.23
C ALA A 5 21.43 31.74 34.73
N ASP A 6 20.69 31.44 33.67
CA ASP A 6 19.40 31.95 33.15
C ASP A 6 19.34 33.46 32.82
N PHE A 7 19.26 33.82 31.52
CA PHE A 7 18.11 34.53 30.90
C PHE A 7 18.39 35.08 29.48
N GLN A 8 17.37 34.98 28.61
CA GLN A 8 16.95 35.85 27.46
C GLN A 8 18.02 36.61 26.62
N GLY A 9 18.00 36.63 25.28
CA GLY A 9 16.97 36.28 24.30
C GLY A 9 16.44 37.51 23.54
N MET A 10 16.57 37.54 22.20
CA MET A 10 15.70 38.33 21.31
C MET A 10 15.85 37.91 19.83
N ARG A 11 14.83 38.22 19.01
CA ARG A 11 14.62 37.73 17.63
C ARG A 11 14.91 38.81 16.58
N SER A 12 14.79 38.41 15.29
CA SER A 12 14.48 39.24 14.10
C SER A 12 15.66 39.98 13.42
N SER A 13 15.71 40.21 12.10
CA SER A 13 15.08 39.56 10.91
C SER A 13 15.84 40.03 9.62
N PRO A 14 15.49 39.61 8.38
CA PRO A 14 16.38 39.75 7.21
C PRO A 14 16.11 40.99 6.32
N ALA A 15 17.02 41.31 5.39
CA ALA A 15 16.77 41.41 3.92
C ALA A 15 17.74 42.35 3.15
N ARG A 16 17.77 42.14 1.81
CA ARG A 16 18.30 42.99 0.70
C ARG A 16 19.83 43.13 0.62
N ARG A 17 20.52 42.44 -0.30
CA ARG A 17 20.58 42.60 -1.78
C ARG A 17 21.16 43.93 -2.27
N TRP A 18 22.24 43.77 -3.06
CA TRP A 18 22.66 44.58 -4.22
C TRP A 18 23.18 46.01 -3.99
N LEU A 19 24.48 46.18 -4.28
CA LEU A 19 24.94 47.24 -5.18
C LEU A 19 26.11 46.73 -6.03
N ARG A 20 26.10 47.06 -7.33
CA ARG A 20 27.02 46.53 -8.34
C ARG A 20 28.25 47.43 -8.53
N ARG A 21 29.42 46.78 -8.64
CA ARG A 21 30.56 47.06 -9.55
C ARG A 21 30.71 48.47 -10.17
N THR A 22 31.81 49.15 -9.83
CA THR A 22 32.73 49.99 -10.66
C THR A 22 33.85 50.48 -9.71
N ALA A 23 35.15 50.57 -10.02
CA ALA A 23 35.97 50.34 -11.22
C ALA A 23 37.34 49.71 -10.76
N SER A 24 38.07 48.89 -11.53
CA SER A 24 39.12 49.27 -12.51
C SER A 24 40.12 50.32 -11.97
N LEU A 25 41.45 50.20 -12.07
CA LEU A 25 42.33 49.23 -12.76
C LEU A 25 43.81 49.45 -12.32
N ILE A 26 44.66 48.42 -12.43
CA ILE A 26 46.14 48.41 -12.69
C ILE A 26 47.09 47.90 -11.57
N THR A 27 48.08 47.10 -12.02
CA THR A 27 49.26 46.49 -11.33
C THR A 27 48.99 45.44 -10.23
N GLY A 28 49.46 44.19 -10.44
CA GLY A 28 49.53 43.19 -9.34
C GLY A 28 49.52 41.69 -9.67
N VAL A 29 49.39 41.24 -10.93
CA VAL A 29 49.60 39.83 -11.30
C VAL A 29 51.10 39.61 -11.54
N PRO A 30 51.78 38.57 -10.99
CA PRO A 30 51.24 37.26 -10.57
C PRO A 30 51.58 36.82 -9.14
N LEU A 31 50.55 36.60 -8.30
CA LEU A 31 50.64 35.85 -7.05
C LEU A 31 49.37 34.98 -6.87
N LEU A 32 49.14 34.07 -7.81
CA LEU A 32 47.94 33.21 -7.86
C LEU A 32 48.25 31.79 -8.37
N THR A 33 49.39 31.24 -7.96
CA THR A 33 49.88 29.89 -8.33
C THR A 33 50.06 28.95 -7.13
N GLY A 34 49.47 29.26 -5.96
CA GLY A 34 49.82 28.62 -4.69
C GLY A 34 48.70 27.92 -3.89
N LEU A 35 47.46 27.83 -4.38
CA LEU A 35 46.30 27.38 -3.56
C LEU A 35 45.35 26.36 -4.21
N LEU A 36 45.76 25.68 -5.29
CA LEU A 36 45.03 24.55 -5.89
C LEU A 36 45.91 23.29 -6.00
N TRP A 37 46.59 22.94 -4.91
CA TRP A 37 47.25 21.66 -4.71
C TRP A 37 46.76 21.02 -3.40
N VAL A 38 45.47 20.66 -3.38
CA VAL A 38 45.08 19.47 -2.63
C VAL A 38 45.59 18.29 -3.47
N PRO A 39 46.54 17.48 -3.00
CA PRO A 39 46.89 16.27 -3.73
C PRO A 39 45.65 15.39 -3.73
N ALA A 40 45.04 15.19 -4.90
CA ALA A 40 44.12 14.08 -5.07
C ALA A 40 44.90 12.83 -4.66
N ALA A 41 44.41 12.10 -3.64
CA ALA A 41 44.95 10.79 -3.33
C ALA A 41 44.94 10.00 -4.64
N PRO A 42 46.05 9.33 -5.02
CA PRO A 42 46.09 8.59 -6.27
C PRO A 42 44.94 7.59 -6.22
N GLY A 43 43.95 7.78 -7.10
CA GLY A 43 42.84 6.84 -7.23
C GLY A 43 43.46 5.47 -7.44
N ALA A 44 43.06 4.50 -6.61
CA ALA A 44 43.67 3.19 -6.61
C ALA A 44 43.53 2.58 -8.00
N GLN A 45 44.59 2.66 -8.80
CA GLN A 45 44.66 2.01 -10.09
C GLN A 45 44.63 0.52 -9.78
N ALA A 46 43.51 -0.12 -10.10
CA ALA A 46 43.38 -1.56 -10.04
C ALA A 46 44.59 -2.17 -10.79
N ALA A 47 45.28 -3.08 -10.12
CA ALA A 47 46.44 -3.74 -10.72
C ALA A 47 46.00 -4.42 -12.03
N GLU A 48 46.82 -4.32 -13.08
CA GLU A 48 46.48 -4.94 -14.37
C GLU A 48 46.15 -6.44 -14.16
N PRO A 49 45.06 -6.95 -14.76
CA PRO A 49 44.76 -8.36 -14.67
C PRO A 49 45.88 -9.19 -15.31
N THR A 50 46.34 -10.23 -14.62
CA THR A 50 47.51 -11.03 -15.02
C THR A 50 47.28 -12.52 -14.88
N GLY A 51 48.00 -13.30 -15.70
CA GLY A 51 47.89 -14.75 -15.72
C GLY A 51 46.50 -15.18 -16.21
N SER A 52 45.87 -16.10 -15.49
CA SER A 52 44.52 -16.63 -15.79
C SER A 52 43.36 -15.70 -15.41
N ARG A 53 43.63 -14.41 -15.19
CA ARG A 53 42.64 -13.35 -15.03
C ARG A 53 42.79 -12.27 -16.10
N THR A 54 43.61 -12.52 -17.14
CA THR A 54 43.86 -11.54 -18.22
C THR A 54 42.66 -11.43 -19.17
N VAL A 55 41.87 -12.51 -19.23
CA VAL A 55 40.64 -12.61 -20.01
C VAL A 55 39.51 -12.95 -19.06
N ASP A 56 38.44 -12.16 -19.16
CA ASP A 56 37.13 -12.48 -18.59
C ASP A 56 36.39 -13.46 -19.52
N VAL A 57 35.69 -14.42 -18.94
CA VAL A 57 35.00 -15.50 -19.68
C VAL A 57 33.58 -15.59 -19.11
N SER A 58 32.55 -15.39 -19.92
CA SER A 58 31.15 -15.57 -19.50
C SER A 58 30.61 -16.93 -19.94
N LEU A 59 29.65 -17.48 -19.19
CA LEU A 59 28.95 -18.73 -19.49
C LEU A 59 27.45 -18.49 -19.70
N ASP A 60 27.10 -17.87 -20.81
CA ASP A 60 25.72 -17.44 -21.11
C ASP A 60 24.73 -18.62 -21.16
N THR A 61 25.14 -19.78 -21.69
CA THR A 61 24.31 -21.01 -21.69
C THR A 61 25.11 -22.28 -21.44
N VAL A 62 24.46 -23.25 -20.78
CA VAL A 62 24.85 -24.67 -20.69
C VAL A 62 23.60 -25.48 -20.97
N THR A 63 23.60 -26.33 -22.00
CA THR A 63 22.41 -27.06 -22.45
C THR A 63 22.75 -28.49 -22.90
N PRO A 64 22.00 -29.52 -22.48
CA PRO A 64 20.95 -29.48 -21.46
C PRO A 64 21.53 -29.14 -20.07
N GLU A 65 20.75 -28.47 -19.23
CA GLU A 65 21.23 -28.04 -17.90
C GLU A 65 21.56 -29.24 -16.99
N ALA A 66 20.91 -30.38 -17.23
CA ALA A 66 21.26 -31.65 -16.61
C ALA A 66 21.23 -32.78 -17.65
N PRO A 67 22.37 -33.18 -18.23
CA PRO A 67 22.42 -34.20 -19.29
C PRO A 67 22.16 -35.64 -18.80
N GLY A 68 21.71 -36.49 -19.71
CA GLY A 68 21.80 -37.95 -19.67
C GLY A 68 22.93 -38.49 -20.55
N LYS A 69 22.99 -39.83 -20.72
CA LYS A 69 24.09 -40.51 -21.44
C LYS A 69 24.20 -40.14 -22.91
N ASP A 70 23.06 -40.01 -23.58
CA ASP A 70 22.99 -39.78 -25.04
C ASP A 70 22.98 -38.28 -25.41
N ASP A 71 23.12 -37.37 -24.43
CA ASP A 71 23.06 -35.93 -24.65
C ASP A 71 24.41 -35.36 -25.10
N THR A 72 24.36 -34.30 -25.92
CA THR A 72 25.53 -33.46 -26.23
C THR A 72 25.46 -32.17 -25.43
N ILE A 73 26.43 -31.98 -24.53
CA ILE A 73 26.55 -30.78 -23.70
C ILE A 73 27.09 -29.66 -24.56
N THR A 74 26.29 -28.62 -24.75
CA THR A 74 26.64 -27.41 -25.47
C THR A 74 26.80 -26.27 -24.48
N VAL A 75 27.94 -25.59 -24.56
CA VAL A 75 28.24 -24.41 -23.74
C VAL A 75 28.52 -23.23 -24.67
N SER A 76 27.92 -22.09 -24.41
CA SER A 76 28.19 -20.84 -25.13
C SER A 76 28.37 -19.68 -24.17
N GLY A 77 29.11 -18.69 -24.60
CA GLY A 77 29.29 -17.43 -23.88
C GLY A 77 30.25 -16.53 -24.61
N THR A 78 30.86 -15.60 -23.88
CA THR A 78 31.77 -14.60 -24.44
C THR A 78 33.14 -14.64 -23.78
N VAL A 79 34.15 -14.11 -24.47
CA VAL A 79 35.47 -13.83 -23.88
C VAL A 79 35.87 -12.39 -24.13
N VAL A 80 36.35 -11.70 -23.10
CA VAL A 80 36.79 -10.29 -23.16
C VAL A 80 38.23 -10.19 -22.70
N ASN A 81 39.12 -9.70 -23.57
CA ASN A 81 40.51 -9.46 -23.21
C ASN A 81 40.66 -8.15 -22.43
N GLU A 82 40.60 -8.22 -21.10
CA GLU A 82 40.85 -7.08 -20.21
C GLU A 82 42.32 -6.62 -20.19
N GLY A 83 43.23 -7.50 -20.61
CA GLY A 83 44.65 -7.19 -20.79
C GLY A 83 44.91 -6.18 -21.91
N ARG A 84 45.97 -5.37 -21.78
CA ARG A 84 46.36 -4.34 -22.76
C ARG A 84 47.01 -4.88 -24.05
N ARG A 85 47.25 -6.18 -24.14
CA ARG A 85 48.00 -6.82 -25.25
C ARG A 85 47.08 -7.74 -26.02
N THR A 86 47.13 -7.69 -27.34
CA THR A 86 46.43 -8.64 -28.21
C THR A 86 46.87 -10.07 -27.90
N ILE A 87 45.90 -10.96 -27.71
CA ILE A 87 46.13 -12.40 -27.54
C ILE A 87 46.08 -13.07 -28.91
N THR A 88 46.95 -14.06 -29.12
CA THR A 88 47.08 -14.84 -30.36
C THR A 88 47.19 -16.32 -30.05
N GLY A 89 46.83 -17.19 -30.98
CA GLY A 89 46.65 -18.63 -30.69
C GLY A 89 45.54 -18.85 -29.66
N ALA A 90 44.50 -18.02 -29.69
CA ALA A 90 43.43 -18.03 -28.72
C ALA A 90 42.48 -19.20 -29.03
N HIS A 91 42.29 -20.11 -28.07
CA HIS A 91 41.32 -21.19 -28.18
C HIS A 91 40.58 -21.39 -26.86
N VAL A 92 39.33 -21.83 -26.95
CA VAL A 92 38.46 -22.13 -25.80
C VAL A 92 38.33 -23.64 -25.64
N ASP A 93 38.61 -24.13 -24.43
CA ASP A 93 38.56 -25.54 -24.07
C ASP A 93 37.52 -25.81 -23.00
N LEU A 94 36.84 -26.95 -23.09
CA LEU A 94 36.08 -27.52 -21.98
C LEU A 94 37.01 -28.36 -21.09
N ARG A 95 36.83 -28.24 -19.77
CA ARG A 95 37.53 -29.02 -18.75
C ARG A 95 36.55 -29.64 -17.77
N VAL A 96 36.82 -30.88 -17.37
CA VAL A 96 36.06 -31.59 -16.35
C VAL A 96 36.97 -31.79 -15.12
N GLY A 97 36.61 -31.12 -14.03
CA GLY A 97 37.25 -31.29 -12.73
C GLY A 97 36.80 -32.58 -12.04
N PRO A 98 37.45 -32.98 -10.93
CA PRO A 98 37.05 -34.15 -10.16
C PRO A 98 35.65 -33.99 -9.57
N LYS A 99 34.99 -35.12 -9.29
CA LYS A 99 33.68 -35.19 -8.62
C LYS A 99 33.69 -34.40 -7.30
N VAL A 100 32.80 -33.42 -7.19
CA VAL A 100 32.71 -32.47 -6.09
C VAL A 100 32.14 -33.14 -4.84
N ALA A 101 32.88 -33.07 -3.74
CA ALA A 101 32.53 -33.71 -2.47
C ALA A 101 31.40 -32.98 -1.72
N GLY A 102 30.16 -33.22 -2.16
CA GLY A 102 28.94 -32.77 -1.49
C GLY A 102 28.72 -31.25 -1.50
N ARG A 103 27.70 -30.81 -0.76
CA ARG A 103 27.15 -29.45 -0.82
C ARG A 103 28.15 -28.35 -0.45
N THR A 104 28.96 -28.56 0.58
CA THR A 104 30.03 -27.63 0.98
C THR A 104 31.25 -27.71 0.06
N GLY A 105 31.38 -28.77 -0.75
CA GLY A 105 32.35 -28.82 -1.85
C GLY A 105 31.95 -27.84 -2.95
N ILE A 106 30.67 -27.84 -3.35
CA ILE A 106 30.10 -26.92 -4.35
C ILE A 106 30.26 -25.46 -3.92
N ASP A 107 30.01 -25.15 -2.64
CA ASP A 107 30.18 -23.77 -2.13
C ASP A 107 31.63 -23.29 -2.30
N ARG A 108 32.61 -24.08 -1.85
CA ARG A 108 34.05 -23.74 -1.96
C ARG A 108 34.54 -23.72 -3.41
N ALA A 109 33.98 -24.56 -4.27
CA ALA A 109 34.29 -24.58 -5.69
C ALA A 109 33.86 -23.26 -6.35
N ALA A 110 32.66 -22.77 -6.05
CA ALA A 110 32.13 -21.50 -6.55
C ALA A 110 32.86 -20.25 -6.04
N GLU A 111 33.73 -20.36 -5.02
CA GLU A 111 34.56 -19.27 -4.51
C GLU A 111 35.95 -19.19 -5.19
N ARG A 112 36.28 -20.13 -6.08
CA ARG A 112 37.60 -20.21 -6.77
C ARG A 112 37.72 -19.13 -7.85
N THR A 113 38.84 -18.39 -7.85
CA THR A 113 39.15 -17.39 -8.90
C THR A 113 40.48 -17.67 -9.58
N GLY A 114 40.52 -17.58 -10.92
CA GLY A 114 41.70 -17.90 -11.72
C GLY A 114 42.01 -19.41 -11.78
N TYR A 115 42.91 -19.80 -12.69
CA TYR A 115 43.26 -21.19 -12.99
C TYR A 115 44.22 -21.81 -11.95
N THR A 116 44.00 -23.09 -11.63
CA THR A 116 44.82 -23.93 -10.77
C THR A 116 44.97 -25.32 -11.39
N PHE A 117 46.17 -25.62 -11.89
CA PHE A 117 46.52 -26.92 -12.44
C PHE A 117 46.22 -28.06 -11.45
N GLY A 118 45.69 -29.18 -11.95
CA GLY A 118 45.34 -30.37 -11.17
C GLY A 118 44.01 -30.28 -10.42
N VAL A 119 43.40 -29.10 -10.26
CA VAL A 119 42.05 -28.94 -9.71
C VAL A 119 41.02 -28.68 -10.80
N ASP A 120 41.34 -27.81 -11.76
CA ASP A 120 40.46 -27.46 -12.89
C ASP A 120 40.35 -28.56 -13.98
N GLY A 121 40.94 -29.73 -13.74
CA GLY A 121 40.94 -30.84 -14.70
C GLY A 121 41.81 -30.65 -15.96
N PRO A 122 42.01 -31.73 -16.72
CA PRO A 122 42.53 -31.66 -18.08
C PRO A 122 41.48 -31.03 -19.03
N THR A 123 41.90 -30.68 -20.24
CA THR A 123 40.97 -30.51 -21.36
C THR A 123 40.39 -31.87 -21.76
N VAL A 124 39.17 -31.90 -22.31
CA VAL A 124 38.53 -33.17 -22.70
C VAL A 124 39.25 -33.83 -23.88
N ASP A 125 39.23 -33.18 -25.04
CA ASP A 125 39.91 -33.59 -26.27
C ASP A 125 40.05 -32.36 -27.16
N ASP A 126 41.24 -32.12 -27.71
CA ASP A 126 41.54 -30.95 -28.56
C ASP A 126 40.62 -30.86 -29.80
N LYS A 127 39.99 -31.97 -30.22
CA LYS A 127 38.98 -31.99 -31.30
C LYS A 127 37.71 -31.19 -30.98
N TYR A 128 37.47 -30.87 -29.70
CA TYR A 128 36.33 -30.08 -29.22
C TYR A 128 36.70 -28.61 -28.92
N SER A 129 37.98 -28.25 -28.99
CA SER A 129 38.45 -26.89 -28.75
C SER A 129 37.98 -25.94 -29.86
N VAL A 130 37.69 -24.69 -29.49
CA VAL A 130 37.18 -23.67 -30.41
C VAL A 130 38.25 -22.61 -30.63
N ASP A 131 38.86 -22.61 -31.80
CA ASP A 131 39.78 -21.55 -32.25
C ASP A 131 39.06 -20.20 -32.36
N LEU A 132 39.65 -19.17 -31.77
CA LEU A 132 39.18 -17.80 -31.83
C LEU A 132 40.13 -16.90 -32.64
N PRO A 133 39.63 -15.80 -33.24
CA PRO A 133 40.48 -14.79 -33.84
C PRO A 133 41.40 -14.12 -32.80
N LYS A 134 42.33 -13.29 -33.26
CA LYS A 134 43.20 -12.51 -32.37
C LYS A 134 42.36 -11.58 -31.48
N LEU A 135 42.39 -11.80 -30.17
CA LEU A 135 41.57 -11.06 -29.22
C LEU A 135 42.19 -9.69 -28.92
N ALA A 136 41.59 -8.63 -29.44
CA ALA A 136 41.96 -7.25 -29.13
C ALA A 136 41.50 -6.86 -27.71
N SER A 137 42.23 -5.93 -27.09
CA SER A 137 41.92 -5.44 -25.74
C SER A 137 40.55 -4.76 -25.71
N GLY A 138 39.71 -5.12 -24.72
CA GLY A 138 38.38 -4.55 -24.49
C GLY A 138 37.31 -4.92 -25.53
N ILE A 139 37.59 -5.88 -26.43
CA ILE A 139 36.61 -6.40 -27.40
C ILE A 139 36.09 -7.76 -26.92
N SER A 140 34.78 -7.94 -26.99
CA SER A 140 34.11 -9.22 -26.71
C SER A 140 34.05 -10.10 -27.95
N TYR A 141 34.19 -11.41 -27.76
CA TYR A 141 34.12 -12.44 -28.79
C TYR A 141 33.28 -13.62 -28.31
N ASP A 142 32.28 -14.00 -29.09
CA ASP A 142 31.41 -15.14 -28.76
C ASP A 142 32.13 -16.47 -29.02
N PHE A 143 31.83 -17.49 -28.21
CA PHE A 143 32.23 -18.88 -28.45
C PHE A 143 31.05 -19.83 -28.26
N LYS A 144 31.15 -21.01 -28.89
CA LYS A 144 30.23 -22.13 -28.68
C LYS A 144 30.97 -23.45 -28.85
N LEU A 145 31.02 -24.24 -27.79
CA LEU A 145 31.57 -25.61 -27.79
C LEU A 145 30.43 -26.62 -27.61
N SER A 146 30.62 -27.84 -28.13
CA SER A 146 29.68 -28.95 -27.99
C SER A 146 30.45 -30.25 -27.79
N VAL A 147 30.18 -30.97 -26.70
CA VAL A 147 30.88 -32.20 -26.30
C VAL A 147 29.86 -33.27 -25.91
N PRO A 148 29.89 -34.47 -26.52
CA PRO A 148 29.09 -35.62 -26.10
C PRO A 148 29.32 -35.98 -24.62
N ALA A 149 28.29 -36.36 -23.89
CA ALA A 149 28.40 -36.65 -22.46
C ALA A 149 29.21 -37.92 -22.15
N ASP A 150 29.31 -38.86 -23.08
CA ASP A 150 30.12 -40.09 -22.99
C ASP A 150 31.63 -39.83 -23.13
N GLU A 151 32.02 -38.74 -23.81
CA GLU A 151 33.42 -38.30 -23.93
C GLU A 151 33.95 -37.60 -22.66
N LEU A 152 33.11 -37.39 -21.63
CA LEU A 152 33.49 -36.71 -20.38
C LEU A 152 34.00 -37.63 -19.26
N ASP A 153 34.05 -38.95 -19.48
CA ASP A 153 34.51 -39.98 -18.50
C ASP A 153 33.86 -39.86 -17.10
N LEU A 154 32.54 -39.65 -17.06
CA LEU A 154 31.77 -39.44 -15.84
C LEU A 154 31.32 -40.76 -15.19
N ASP A 155 31.43 -40.85 -13.86
CA ASP A 155 30.97 -42.00 -13.06
C ASP A 155 29.49 -42.34 -13.31
N ASP A 156 29.23 -43.59 -13.73
CA ASP A 156 27.89 -44.15 -13.94
C ASP A 156 26.98 -44.02 -12.70
N ASN A 157 27.56 -44.01 -11.50
CA ASN A 157 26.83 -43.85 -10.23
C ASN A 157 26.35 -42.41 -9.99
N GLY A 158 26.58 -41.49 -10.93
CA GLY A 158 26.19 -40.09 -10.84
C GLY A 158 27.08 -39.27 -9.91
N GLY A 159 26.90 -37.96 -9.90
CA GLY A 159 27.67 -37.01 -9.10
C GLY A 159 27.53 -35.58 -9.58
N VAL A 160 28.16 -34.66 -8.84
CA VAL A 160 28.35 -33.28 -9.30
C VAL A 160 29.80 -33.13 -9.71
N TYR A 161 30.05 -32.52 -10.87
CA TYR A 161 31.39 -32.24 -11.37
C TYR A 161 31.59 -30.73 -11.52
N GLU A 162 32.83 -30.26 -11.34
CA GLU A 162 33.22 -28.88 -11.70
C GLU A 162 33.45 -28.84 -13.21
N LEU A 163 32.74 -27.96 -13.92
CA LEU A 163 32.86 -27.77 -15.36
C LEU A 163 33.54 -26.42 -15.61
N GLY A 164 34.76 -26.46 -16.12
CA GLY A 164 35.54 -25.26 -16.43
C GLY A 164 35.54 -24.98 -17.93
N VAL A 165 35.39 -23.72 -18.32
CA VAL A 165 35.68 -23.26 -19.68
C VAL A 165 36.87 -22.32 -19.61
N SER A 166 37.98 -22.71 -20.22
CA SER A 166 39.22 -21.92 -20.19
C SER A 166 39.55 -21.34 -21.55
N LEU A 167 39.97 -20.07 -21.58
CA LEU A 167 40.70 -19.54 -22.72
C LEU A 167 42.21 -19.78 -22.54
N THR A 168 42.79 -20.49 -23.49
CA THR A 168 44.23 -20.67 -23.66
C THR A 168 44.74 -19.74 -24.77
N GLY A 169 45.97 -19.20 -24.63
CA GLY A 169 46.63 -18.42 -25.67
C GLY A 169 47.95 -17.79 -25.25
N GLN A 170 48.51 -16.93 -26.11
CA GLN A 170 49.82 -16.29 -25.92
C GLN A 170 49.84 -14.79 -26.28
N THR A 171 50.81 -14.05 -25.73
CA THR A 171 50.97 -12.59 -25.93
C THR A 171 52.39 -12.22 -26.38
N SER A 172 52.58 -11.00 -26.88
CA SER A 172 53.92 -10.49 -27.27
C SER A 172 54.98 -10.49 -26.16
N SER A 173 54.57 -10.55 -24.89
CA SER A 173 55.45 -10.68 -23.71
C SER A 173 55.67 -12.11 -23.23
N GLN A 174 54.78 -13.03 -23.61
CA GLN A 174 54.77 -14.42 -23.16
C GLN A 174 54.39 -15.27 -24.38
N SER A 175 55.41 -15.65 -25.14
CA SER A 175 55.32 -16.38 -26.42
C SER A 175 55.22 -17.90 -26.22
N PHE A 176 54.51 -18.32 -25.18
CA PHE A 176 54.16 -19.71 -24.93
C PHE A 176 52.69 -19.73 -24.47
N GLU A 177 51.98 -20.78 -24.87
CA GLU A 177 50.55 -20.90 -24.56
C GLU A 177 50.33 -21.17 -23.07
N ARG A 178 49.29 -20.55 -22.55
CA ARG A 178 48.87 -20.67 -21.15
C ARG A 178 47.39 -20.33 -21.03
N VAL A 179 46.76 -20.80 -19.95
CA VAL A 179 45.42 -20.32 -19.57
C VAL A 179 45.50 -18.84 -19.18
N LEU A 180 44.68 -18.02 -19.85
CA LEU A 180 44.57 -16.56 -19.70
C LEU A 180 43.24 -16.12 -19.08
N GLY A 181 42.20 -16.94 -19.18
CA GLY A 181 40.91 -16.79 -18.51
C GLY A 181 40.29 -18.16 -18.23
N ILE A 182 39.44 -18.26 -17.20
CA ILE A 182 38.63 -19.45 -16.92
C ILE A 182 37.39 -19.07 -16.12
N GLU A 183 36.23 -19.57 -16.56
CA GLU A 183 34.98 -19.51 -15.81
C GLU A 183 34.50 -20.92 -15.43
N ARG A 184 33.74 -21.04 -14.35
CA ARG A 184 33.36 -22.33 -13.75
C ARG A 184 31.87 -22.41 -13.47
N THR A 185 31.32 -23.56 -13.80
CA THR A 185 29.98 -23.94 -13.42
C THR A 185 29.98 -25.39 -12.92
N PHE A 186 28.80 -25.94 -12.66
CA PHE A 186 28.64 -27.32 -12.20
C PHE A 186 27.92 -28.15 -13.26
N LEU A 187 28.30 -29.42 -13.35
CA LEU A 187 27.59 -30.41 -14.15
C LEU A 187 26.90 -31.42 -13.21
N PRO A 188 25.55 -31.35 -13.05
CA PRO A 188 24.78 -32.33 -12.31
C PRO A 188 24.57 -33.58 -13.16
N TRP A 189 25.41 -34.60 -12.94
CA TRP A 189 25.37 -35.87 -13.66
C TRP A 189 24.59 -36.91 -12.87
N GLN A 190 23.44 -37.35 -13.39
CA GLN A 190 22.67 -38.44 -12.77
C GLN A 190 21.92 -39.18 -13.89
N PRO A 191 22.61 -39.99 -14.70
CA PRO A 191 22.07 -40.51 -15.96
C PRO A 191 20.78 -41.29 -15.74
N GLU A 192 20.77 -42.17 -14.74
CA GLU A 192 19.62 -42.97 -14.33
C GLU A 192 18.96 -42.41 -13.07
N GLY A 193 17.65 -42.66 -12.91
CA GLY A 193 16.90 -42.18 -11.74
C GLY A 193 17.25 -42.95 -10.47
N VAL A 194 17.52 -42.24 -9.37
CA VAL A 194 17.76 -42.87 -8.06
C VAL A 194 16.46 -43.44 -7.48
N GLU A 195 16.57 -44.47 -6.64
CA GLU A 195 15.42 -45.09 -5.97
C GLU A 195 14.71 -44.09 -5.01
N LYS A 196 15.47 -43.55 -4.05
CA LYS A 196 14.95 -42.68 -2.98
C LYS A 196 15.15 -41.20 -3.31
N LYS A 197 14.32 -40.71 -4.24
CA LYS A 197 14.33 -39.32 -4.71
C LYS A 197 13.99 -38.34 -3.59
N THR A 198 14.65 -37.19 -3.53
CA THR A 198 14.31 -36.09 -2.62
C THR A 198 12.89 -35.59 -2.93
N ARG A 199 12.01 -35.53 -1.92
CA ARG A 199 10.71 -34.86 -2.05
C ARG A 199 10.91 -33.35 -1.97
N LEU A 200 10.85 -32.67 -3.10
CA LEU A 200 11.12 -31.23 -3.21
C LEU A 200 9.81 -30.43 -3.27
N THR A 201 9.63 -29.52 -2.31
CA THR A 201 8.61 -28.48 -2.34
C THR A 201 9.24 -27.15 -2.71
N TYR A 202 8.68 -26.48 -3.70
CA TYR A 202 9.13 -25.15 -4.11
C TYR A 202 7.98 -24.16 -3.94
N LEU A 203 8.20 -23.10 -3.15
CA LEU A 203 7.24 -22.01 -2.97
C LEU A 203 7.33 -21.03 -4.14
N TRP A 204 6.19 -20.65 -4.69
CA TRP A 204 6.09 -19.70 -5.79
C TRP A 204 5.30 -18.47 -5.34
N PRO A 205 5.99 -17.39 -4.96
CA PRO A 205 5.34 -16.25 -4.34
C PRO A 205 4.67 -15.33 -5.36
N LEU A 206 3.40 -15.02 -5.13
CA LEU A 206 2.62 -14.02 -5.85
C LEU A 206 2.28 -12.88 -4.88
N ILE A 207 3.27 -12.02 -4.67
CA ILE A 207 3.29 -10.94 -3.67
C ILE A 207 3.70 -9.64 -4.37
N SER A 208 3.16 -8.50 -3.92
CA SER A 208 3.46 -7.14 -4.38
C SER A 208 3.59 -6.21 -3.18
N SER A 209 4.14 -5.00 -3.35
CA SER A 209 3.84 -3.91 -2.41
C SER A 209 2.38 -3.45 -2.54
N THR A 210 1.87 -2.74 -1.53
CA THR A 210 0.62 -1.98 -1.67
C THR A 210 0.73 -0.94 -2.80
N HIS A 211 -0.37 -0.76 -3.51
CA HIS A 211 -0.59 0.31 -4.52
C HIS A 211 -1.91 1.08 -4.25
N LEU A 212 -2.64 0.68 -3.21
CA LEU A 212 -3.92 1.28 -2.80
C LEU A 212 -3.70 2.26 -1.65
N THR A 213 -4.22 3.47 -1.84
CA THR A 213 -4.35 4.47 -0.77
C THR A 213 -5.47 4.06 0.20
N SER A 214 -5.66 4.85 1.26
CA SER A 214 -6.88 4.78 2.08
C SER A 214 -8.05 5.56 1.45
N GLU A 215 -7.79 6.37 0.43
CA GLU A 215 -8.76 7.29 -0.16
C GLU A 215 -9.81 6.55 -1.00
N THR A 216 -11.05 7.05 -0.92
CA THR A 216 -12.16 6.63 -1.77
C THR A 216 -12.81 7.84 -2.40
N GLY A 217 -13.39 7.65 -3.59
CA GLY A 217 -14.17 8.67 -4.27
C GLY A 217 -15.36 9.13 -3.42
N SER A 218 -15.75 10.39 -3.59
CA SER A 218 -16.94 10.99 -2.97
C SER A 218 -18.26 10.54 -3.63
N ASP A 219 -18.25 9.40 -4.31
CA ASP A 219 -19.42 8.76 -4.92
C ASP A 219 -20.00 7.69 -4.00
N GLU A 220 -21.28 7.34 -4.19
CA GLU A 220 -21.96 6.30 -3.40
C GLU A 220 -21.29 4.91 -3.50
N GLN A 221 -20.48 4.71 -4.54
CA GLN A 221 -19.72 3.48 -4.81
C GLN A 221 -18.35 3.48 -4.11
N GLN A 222 -17.95 4.60 -3.50
CA GLN A 222 -16.65 4.79 -2.81
C GLN A 222 -15.48 4.32 -3.67
N THR A 223 -15.40 4.83 -4.91
CA THR A 223 -14.47 4.35 -5.93
C THR A 223 -13.03 4.37 -5.40
N PRO A 224 -12.30 3.23 -5.39
CA PRO A 224 -10.98 3.15 -4.76
C PRO A 224 -9.93 4.01 -5.49
N VAL A 225 -9.05 4.64 -4.71
CA VAL A 225 -7.95 5.48 -5.21
C VAL A 225 -6.61 4.76 -5.08
N PHE A 226 -5.88 4.69 -6.18
CA PHE A 226 -4.54 4.11 -6.29
C PHE A 226 -3.48 5.22 -6.27
N GLU A 227 -2.31 4.90 -5.74
CA GLU A 227 -1.17 5.81 -5.69
C GLU A 227 -0.64 6.08 -7.11
N ASP A 228 -0.46 5.04 -7.90
CA ASP A 228 0.02 5.10 -9.28
C ASP A 228 -0.57 3.98 -10.17
N GLU A 229 -0.04 3.82 -11.39
CA GLU A 229 -0.35 2.70 -12.30
C GLU A 229 0.82 1.69 -12.40
N ALA A 230 1.74 1.64 -11.42
CA ALA A 230 2.88 0.72 -11.43
C ALA A 230 2.42 -0.75 -11.36
N LEU A 231 1.38 -1.04 -10.58
CA LEU A 231 0.75 -2.37 -10.58
C LEU A 231 0.26 -2.76 -11.98
N ALA A 232 -0.34 -1.84 -12.73
CA ALA A 232 -0.79 -2.14 -14.09
C ALA A 232 0.36 -2.57 -15.01
N ALA A 233 1.57 -2.02 -14.82
CA ALA A 233 2.76 -2.44 -15.56
C ALA A 233 3.26 -3.83 -15.14
N GLU A 234 3.11 -4.22 -13.87
CA GLU A 234 3.43 -5.59 -13.42
C GLU A 234 2.43 -6.64 -13.92
N LEU A 235 1.16 -6.26 -14.11
CA LEU A 235 0.07 -7.09 -14.63
C LEU A 235 0.02 -7.13 -16.16
N ALA A 236 0.69 -6.22 -16.87
CA ALA A 236 0.74 -6.16 -18.33
C ALA A 236 1.52 -7.36 -18.91
N PRO A 237 1.31 -7.75 -20.19
CA PRO A 237 2.06 -8.85 -20.81
C PRO A 237 3.57 -8.62 -20.73
N GLY A 238 4.30 -9.59 -20.15
CA GLY A 238 5.74 -9.46 -19.90
C GLY A 238 6.12 -8.73 -18.59
N GLY A 239 5.13 -8.18 -17.88
CA GLY A 239 5.29 -7.63 -16.53
C GLY A 239 5.61 -8.71 -15.48
N ARG A 240 6.10 -8.29 -14.31
CA ARG A 240 6.58 -9.20 -13.25
C ARG A 240 5.54 -10.24 -12.80
N LEU A 241 4.32 -9.79 -12.54
CA LEU A 241 3.24 -10.67 -12.08
C LEU A 241 2.66 -11.51 -13.23
N ASP A 242 2.61 -10.98 -14.46
CA ASP A 242 2.21 -11.72 -15.66
C ASP A 242 3.20 -12.87 -15.99
N GLN A 243 4.51 -12.63 -15.84
CA GLN A 243 5.55 -13.65 -15.99
C GLN A 243 5.53 -14.69 -14.87
N LEU A 244 5.34 -14.29 -13.61
CA LEU A 244 5.19 -15.22 -12.49
C LEU A 244 4.01 -16.17 -12.68
N VAL A 245 2.86 -15.67 -13.15
CA VAL A 245 1.68 -16.51 -13.45
C VAL A 245 1.97 -17.42 -14.64
N SER A 246 2.50 -16.87 -15.73
CA SER A 246 2.76 -17.60 -16.97
C SER A 246 3.78 -18.73 -16.82
N LEU A 247 4.79 -18.58 -15.97
CA LEU A 247 5.76 -19.62 -15.65
C LEU A 247 5.22 -20.61 -14.61
N GLY A 248 4.66 -20.12 -13.50
CA GLY A 248 4.18 -20.96 -12.39
C GLY A 248 3.04 -21.92 -12.76
N LYS A 249 2.23 -21.59 -13.78
CA LYS A 249 1.15 -22.47 -14.27
C LYS A 249 1.67 -23.82 -14.81
N GLU A 250 2.89 -23.87 -15.34
CA GLU A 250 3.49 -25.10 -15.90
C GLU A 250 4.22 -25.92 -14.83
N LEU A 251 4.66 -25.29 -13.74
CA LEU A 251 5.57 -25.88 -12.77
C LEU A 251 4.85 -26.59 -11.61
N PRO A 252 5.46 -27.63 -11.01
CA PRO A 252 4.90 -28.35 -9.85
C PRO A 252 5.22 -27.61 -8.53
N VAL A 253 4.69 -26.39 -8.39
CA VAL A 253 4.95 -25.48 -7.25
C VAL A 253 3.77 -25.40 -6.27
N THR A 254 4.03 -24.93 -5.05
CA THR A 254 2.99 -24.41 -4.15
C THR A 254 2.90 -22.91 -4.32
N TRP A 255 1.73 -22.38 -4.70
CA TRP A 255 1.51 -20.94 -4.77
C TRP A 255 1.45 -20.36 -3.35
N VAL A 256 2.17 -19.27 -3.11
CA VAL A 256 2.10 -18.50 -1.87
C VAL A 256 1.64 -17.10 -2.22
N ILE A 257 0.40 -16.76 -1.90
CA ILE A 257 -0.28 -15.56 -2.41
C ILE A 257 -0.52 -14.58 -1.26
N ASP A 258 -0.25 -13.30 -1.48
CA ASP A 258 -0.76 -12.23 -0.64
C ASP A 258 -2.20 -11.88 -1.09
N PRO A 259 -3.22 -12.06 -0.23
CA PRO A 259 -4.60 -11.71 -0.55
C PRO A 259 -4.80 -10.22 -0.86
N ASP A 260 -3.97 -9.32 -0.34
CA ASP A 260 -4.09 -7.88 -0.64
C ASP A 260 -3.82 -7.61 -2.12
N LEU A 261 -2.88 -8.33 -2.74
CA LEU A 261 -2.67 -8.26 -4.19
C LEU A 261 -3.95 -8.68 -4.94
N LEU A 262 -4.61 -9.77 -4.54
CA LEU A 262 -5.84 -10.21 -5.21
C LEU A 262 -6.99 -9.19 -5.06
N ALA A 263 -7.23 -8.70 -3.84
CA ALA A 263 -8.23 -7.67 -3.57
C ALA A 263 -7.93 -6.36 -4.32
N THR A 264 -6.66 -5.97 -4.39
CA THR A 264 -6.20 -4.80 -5.15
C THR A 264 -6.48 -4.96 -6.64
N VAL A 265 -6.20 -6.12 -7.24
CA VAL A 265 -6.48 -6.34 -8.67
C VAL A 265 -7.99 -6.50 -8.94
N ASP A 266 -8.78 -7.08 -8.03
CA ASP A 266 -10.25 -7.10 -8.18
C ASP A 266 -10.83 -5.68 -8.22
N ALA A 267 -10.36 -4.79 -7.34
CA ALA A 267 -10.69 -3.37 -7.38
C ALA A 267 -10.34 -2.72 -8.74
N MET A 268 -9.17 -3.02 -9.30
CA MET A 268 -8.77 -2.57 -10.65
C MET A 268 -9.67 -3.11 -11.78
N THR A 269 -10.46 -4.18 -11.60
CA THR A 269 -11.39 -4.66 -12.65
C THR A 269 -12.60 -3.75 -12.84
N ARG A 270 -12.87 -2.87 -11.87
CA ARG A 270 -14.04 -1.99 -11.79
C ARG A 270 -13.64 -0.55 -12.14
N ASN A 271 -14.49 0.42 -11.82
CA ASN A 271 -14.05 1.81 -11.80
C ASN A 271 -13.04 1.98 -10.66
N TYR A 272 -11.91 2.62 -10.94
CA TYR A 272 -10.90 3.02 -9.96
C TYR A 272 -10.32 4.37 -10.40
N ARG A 273 -9.70 5.09 -9.46
CA ARG A 273 -9.00 6.35 -9.75
C ARG A 273 -7.52 6.23 -9.36
N VAL A 274 -6.71 7.12 -9.90
CA VAL A 274 -5.26 7.19 -9.63
C VAL A 274 -4.90 8.62 -9.27
N LYS A 275 -4.02 8.81 -8.27
CA LYS A 275 -3.50 10.13 -7.90
C LYS A 275 -2.72 10.79 -9.03
N SER A 276 -2.85 12.11 -9.12
CA SER A 276 -2.22 12.94 -10.15
C SER A 276 -2.07 14.38 -9.62
N GLY A 277 -1.00 14.60 -8.85
CA GLY A 277 -0.88 15.79 -8.00
C GLY A 277 -2.02 15.83 -6.97
N ASP A 278 -2.57 17.01 -6.72
CA ASP A 278 -3.68 17.25 -5.79
C ASP A 278 -5.06 16.80 -6.35
N SER A 279 -5.10 15.88 -7.30
CA SER A 279 -6.30 15.45 -8.02
C SER A 279 -6.27 13.97 -8.38
N THR A 280 -7.41 13.39 -8.80
CA THR A 280 -7.47 11.99 -9.25
C THR A 280 -8.05 11.82 -10.65
N VAL A 281 -7.35 11.06 -11.48
CA VAL A 281 -7.76 10.69 -12.84
C VAL A 281 -8.40 9.30 -12.86
N ALA A 282 -9.29 9.04 -13.83
CA ALA A 282 -9.87 7.71 -14.01
C ALA A 282 -8.81 6.71 -14.50
N GLY A 283 -8.71 5.58 -13.80
CA GLY A 283 -7.83 4.46 -14.15
C GLY A 283 -8.27 3.76 -15.44
N ARG A 284 -7.32 3.17 -16.17
CA ARG A 284 -7.54 2.70 -17.57
C ARG A 284 -7.23 1.22 -17.81
N ASN A 285 -6.76 0.49 -16.79
CA ASN A 285 -6.18 -0.84 -16.94
C ASN A 285 -7.13 -1.99 -16.52
N GLN A 286 -8.45 -1.76 -16.52
CA GLN A 286 -9.46 -2.76 -16.15
C GLN A 286 -9.36 -4.05 -16.97
N ALA A 287 -9.05 -3.94 -18.27
CA ALA A 287 -8.87 -5.09 -19.15
C ALA A 287 -7.59 -5.88 -18.82
N VAL A 288 -6.54 -5.22 -18.34
CA VAL A 288 -5.29 -5.85 -17.90
C VAL A 288 -5.53 -6.62 -16.60
N ALA A 289 -6.18 -5.99 -15.62
CA ALA A 289 -6.56 -6.60 -14.35
C ALA A 289 -7.42 -7.86 -14.55
N LYS A 290 -8.49 -7.77 -15.36
CA LYS A 290 -9.37 -8.92 -15.68
C LYS A 290 -8.60 -10.07 -16.32
N ARG A 291 -7.78 -9.79 -17.34
CA ARG A 291 -6.95 -10.83 -18.01
C ARG A 291 -6.02 -11.53 -17.01
N TRP A 292 -5.37 -10.75 -16.14
CA TRP A 292 -4.44 -11.30 -15.17
C TRP A 292 -5.15 -12.16 -14.12
N LEU A 293 -6.26 -11.71 -13.54
CA LEU A 293 -7.02 -12.53 -12.56
C LEU A 293 -7.49 -13.86 -13.14
N SER A 294 -8.09 -13.87 -14.35
CA SER A 294 -8.45 -15.13 -15.02
C SER A 294 -7.23 -16.02 -15.32
N SER A 295 -6.05 -15.43 -15.50
CA SER A 295 -4.80 -16.19 -15.68
C SER A 295 -4.29 -16.79 -14.36
N VAL A 296 -4.41 -16.06 -13.24
CA VAL A 296 -4.09 -16.57 -11.89
C VAL A 296 -5.04 -17.70 -11.52
N GLU A 297 -6.35 -17.49 -11.67
CA GLU A 297 -7.39 -18.47 -11.41
C GLU A 297 -7.08 -19.79 -12.14
N ALA A 298 -6.88 -19.73 -13.46
CA ALA A 298 -6.53 -20.89 -14.27
C ALA A 298 -5.19 -21.54 -13.86
N ALA A 299 -4.21 -20.78 -13.36
CA ALA A 299 -2.90 -21.28 -12.96
C ALA A 299 -2.89 -21.97 -11.58
N VAL A 300 -3.85 -21.65 -10.71
CA VAL A 300 -4.00 -22.27 -9.37
C VAL A 300 -4.94 -23.47 -9.35
N GLN A 301 -5.82 -23.63 -10.34
CA GLN A 301 -6.75 -24.76 -10.40
C GLN A 301 -6.03 -26.11 -10.31
N GLY A 302 -6.49 -26.98 -9.40
CA GLY A 302 -5.88 -28.28 -9.12
C GLY A 302 -4.52 -28.25 -8.40
N LYS A 303 -3.96 -27.06 -8.08
CA LYS A 303 -2.70 -26.90 -7.35
C LYS A 303 -2.95 -26.55 -5.87
N LYS A 304 -1.88 -26.51 -5.07
CA LYS A 304 -1.95 -26.01 -3.69
C LYS A 304 -1.68 -24.52 -3.64
N VAL A 305 -2.55 -23.83 -2.90
CA VAL A 305 -2.46 -22.40 -2.58
C VAL A 305 -2.31 -22.25 -1.07
N VAL A 306 -1.31 -21.50 -0.66
CA VAL A 306 -1.12 -21.00 0.70
C VAL A 306 -1.40 -19.50 0.65
N ALA A 307 -2.34 -19.04 1.47
CA ALA A 307 -2.65 -17.63 1.59
C ALA A 307 -1.90 -17.08 2.81
N LEU A 308 -1.14 -16.01 2.61
CA LEU A 308 -0.58 -15.23 3.72
C LEU A 308 -1.71 -14.44 4.40
N PRO A 309 -1.55 -14.00 5.66
CA PRO A 309 -2.48 -13.03 6.25
C PRO A 309 -2.52 -11.77 5.37
N PHE A 310 -3.70 -11.15 5.27
CA PHE A 310 -3.94 -10.01 4.38
C PHE A 310 -2.87 -8.91 4.52
N ALA A 311 -2.30 -8.47 3.40
CA ALA A 311 -1.23 -7.46 3.30
C ALA A 311 0.13 -7.84 3.92
N ASP A 312 0.34 -9.13 4.22
CA ASP A 312 1.60 -9.71 4.71
C ASP A 312 2.21 -8.95 5.91
N PRO A 313 1.59 -9.01 7.10
CA PRO A 313 2.00 -8.24 8.27
C PRO A 313 3.38 -8.65 8.79
N ASP A 314 4.18 -7.67 9.20
CA ASP A 314 5.56 -7.87 9.65
C ASP A 314 5.62 -8.44 11.08
N LEU A 315 5.54 -9.76 11.15
CA LEU A 315 5.57 -10.55 12.38
C LEU A 315 6.79 -10.25 13.26
N ALA A 316 7.95 -9.93 12.67
CA ALA A 316 9.17 -9.64 13.43
C ALA A 316 9.17 -8.22 14.01
N SER A 317 8.67 -7.23 13.26
CA SER A 317 8.46 -5.89 13.79
C SER A 317 7.39 -5.87 14.89
N LEU A 318 6.30 -6.62 14.71
CA LEU A 318 5.27 -6.83 15.73
C LEU A 318 5.85 -7.50 16.99
N ALA A 319 6.67 -8.54 16.83
CA ALA A 319 7.27 -9.27 17.95
C ALA A 319 8.27 -8.42 18.76
N HIS A 320 9.13 -7.65 18.08
CA HIS A 320 10.19 -6.86 18.72
C HIS A 320 9.72 -5.48 19.20
N ARG A 321 8.71 -4.88 18.56
CA ARG A 321 8.29 -3.48 18.78
C ARG A 321 6.79 -3.35 19.00
N GLY A 322 5.96 -4.03 18.21
CA GLY A 322 4.51 -3.98 18.35
C GLY A 322 3.99 -4.45 19.71
N LYS A 323 4.61 -5.48 20.32
CA LYS A 323 4.23 -5.98 21.66
C LYS A 323 4.28 -4.93 22.79
N SER A 324 5.00 -3.82 22.64
CA SER A 324 4.98 -2.73 23.64
C SER A 324 3.81 -1.76 23.48
N VAL A 325 3.02 -1.87 22.40
CA VAL A 325 1.87 -1.01 22.12
C VAL A 325 0.58 -1.84 22.25
N SER A 326 -0.28 -1.46 23.20
CA SER A 326 -1.56 -2.12 23.42
C SER A 326 -2.43 -2.10 22.16
N GLY A 327 -2.93 -3.28 21.77
CA GLY A 327 -3.80 -3.46 20.60
C GLY A 327 -3.08 -3.94 19.34
N SER A 328 -1.77 -3.75 19.16
CA SER A 328 -1.10 -4.03 17.87
C SER A 328 -1.17 -5.48 17.37
N LEU A 329 -1.50 -6.46 18.23
CA LEU A 329 -1.70 -7.86 17.83
C LEU A 329 -3.15 -8.18 17.39
N SER A 330 -4.16 -7.35 17.68
CA SER A 330 -5.56 -7.71 17.41
C SER A 330 -5.95 -7.74 15.93
N HIS A 331 -5.11 -7.17 15.06
CA HIS A 331 -5.30 -7.16 13.60
C HIS A 331 -4.96 -8.51 12.95
N LEU A 332 -4.10 -9.31 13.58
CA LEU A 332 -3.51 -10.50 12.95
C LEU A 332 -4.52 -11.60 12.62
N GLN A 333 -5.36 -12.00 13.56
CA GLN A 333 -6.36 -13.04 13.32
C GLN A 333 -7.45 -12.60 12.31
N PRO A 334 -7.99 -11.36 12.37
CA PRO A 334 -8.83 -10.82 11.30
C PRO A 334 -8.16 -10.82 9.92
N ALA A 335 -6.88 -10.45 9.82
CA ALA A 335 -6.14 -10.47 8.55
C ALA A 335 -6.03 -11.90 7.97
N THR A 336 -5.84 -12.91 8.81
CA THR A 336 -5.86 -14.34 8.40
C THR A 336 -7.26 -14.81 7.99
N GLN A 337 -8.33 -14.35 8.65
CA GLN A 337 -9.71 -14.69 8.28
C GLN A 337 -10.12 -14.09 6.94
N VAL A 338 -9.78 -12.81 6.70
CA VAL A 338 -10.05 -12.16 5.40
C VAL A 338 -9.18 -12.76 4.31
N ALA A 339 -7.97 -13.25 4.61
CA ALA A 339 -7.15 -13.99 3.64
C ALA A 339 -7.86 -15.21 3.04
N GLU A 340 -8.49 -16.05 3.88
CA GLU A 340 -9.24 -17.23 3.42
C GLU A 340 -10.41 -16.80 2.51
N ILE A 341 -11.22 -15.84 2.97
CA ILE A 341 -12.40 -15.33 2.26
C ILE A 341 -12.01 -14.71 0.91
N THR A 342 -10.99 -13.87 0.87
CA THR A 342 -10.55 -13.17 -0.35
C THR A 342 -10.06 -14.16 -1.41
N VAL A 343 -9.24 -15.14 -1.04
CA VAL A 343 -8.73 -16.14 -2.00
C VAL A 343 -9.83 -17.09 -2.48
N GLU A 344 -10.70 -17.57 -1.59
CA GLU A 344 -11.81 -18.46 -1.97
C GLU A 344 -12.84 -17.73 -2.87
N THR A 345 -13.10 -16.44 -2.60
CA THR A 345 -14.02 -15.63 -3.40
C THR A 345 -13.47 -15.28 -4.79
N ILE A 346 -12.18 -14.93 -4.90
CA ILE A 346 -11.59 -14.42 -6.15
C ILE A 346 -11.04 -15.55 -7.04
N LEU A 347 -10.45 -16.60 -6.46
CA LEU A 347 -9.80 -17.68 -7.21
C LEU A 347 -10.58 -19.01 -7.20
N HIS A 348 -11.72 -19.07 -6.50
CA HIS A 348 -12.58 -20.25 -6.42
C HIS A 348 -11.86 -21.54 -5.99
N VAL A 349 -10.82 -21.40 -5.18
CA VAL A 349 -10.05 -22.49 -4.56
C VAL A 349 -9.90 -22.25 -3.07
N LYS A 350 -10.03 -23.30 -2.25
CA LYS A 350 -9.82 -23.18 -0.80
C LYS A 350 -8.31 -23.12 -0.48
N PRO A 351 -7.79 -22.02 0.10
CA PRO A 351 -6.39 -21.92 0.47
C PRO A 351 -6.08 -22.68 1.77
N SER A 352 -4.79 -22.83 2.07
CA SER A 352 -4.32 -23.07 3.43
C SER A 352 -3.85 -21.75 4.06
N VAL A 353 -4.35 -21.44 5.26
CA VAL A 353 -4.02 -20.23 6.05
C VAL A 353 -3.26 -20.55 7.35
N ASP A 354 -2.90 -21.82 7.58
CA ASP A 354 -2.17 -22.28 8.78
C ASP A 354 -0.66 -21.92 8.76
N PHE A 355 -0.24 -21.07 7.82
CA PHE A 355 1.16 -20.77 7.52
C PHE A 355 1.51 -19.30 7.76
N ALA A 356 2.51 -19.07 8.60
CA ALA A 356 3.19 -17.80 8.73
C ALA A 356 4.55 -17.87 8.03
N TRP A 357 4.92 -16.85 7.25
CA TRP A 357 6.22 -16.78 6.60
C TRP A 357 6.97 -15.49 6.98
N PRO A 358 7.71 -15.49 8.10
CA PRO A 358 8.62 -14.40 8.46
C PRO A 358 9.62 -14.08 7.35
N VAL A 359 10.06 -12.82 7.30
CA VAL A 359 11.02 -12.34 6.28
C VAL A 359 12.32 -13.13 6.36
N ASP A 360 12.82 -13.57 5.20
CA ASP A 360 13.97 -14.49 5.05
C ASP A 360 13.84 -15.84 5.79
N GLY A 361 12.65 -16.17 6.33
CA GLY A 361 12.47 -17.30 7.26
C GLY A 361 13.19 -17.09 8.60
N ALA A 362 13.52 -15.84 8.94
CA ALA A 362 14.20 -15.48 10.17
C ALA A 362 13.22 -15.44 11.35
N ILE A 363 13.50 -16.27 12.36
CA ILE A 363 12.65 -16.42 13.55
C ILE A 363 13.44 -16.28 14.84
N ASP A 364 12.71 -16.04 15.92
CA ASP A 364 13.06 -16.34 17.30
C ASP A 364 11.75 -16.63 18.07
N SER A 365 11.84 -16.96 19.37
CA SER A 365 10.67 -17.31 20.16
C SER A 365 9.57 -16.25 20.12
N SER A 366 9.93 -14.96 20.15
CA SER A 366 8.95 -13.87 20.18
C SER A 366 8.20 -13.73 18.86
N ILE A 367 8.85 -14.05 17.73
CA ILE A 367 8.27 -14.07 16.38
C ILE A 367 7.33 -15.26 16.24
N VAL A 368 7.71 -16.43 16.76
CA VAL A 368 6.84 -17.62 16.79
C VAL A 368 5.56 -17.35 17.60
N ASP A 369 5.65 -16.71 18.76
CA ASP A 369 4.46 -16.34 19.55
C ASP A 369 3.47 -15.47 18.74
N VAL A 370 3.98 -14.52 17.93
CA VAL A 370 3.16 -13.63 17.10
C VAL A 370 2.55 -14.39 15.92
N ALA A 371 3.30 -15.30 15.29
CA ALA A 371 2.78 -16.18 14.25
C ALA A 371 1.61 -17.05 14.76
N THR A 372 1.75 -17.65 15.95
CA THR A 372 0.67 -18.43 16.58
C THR A 372 -0.52 -17.54 16.97
N SER A 373 -0.27 -16.28 17.37
CA SER A 373 -1.32 -15.29 17.64
C SER A 373 -2.08 -14.86 16.36
N ALA A 374 -1.48 -15.00 15.18
CA ALA A 374 -2.14 -14.83 13.89
C ALA A 374 -2.97 -16.05 13.43
N GLY A 375 -2.94 -17.15 14.21
CA GLY A 375 -3.63 -18.40 13.88
C GLY A 375 -2.78 -19.39 13.06
N ALA A 376 -1.49 -19.16 12.87
CA ALA A 376 -0.61 -20.06 12.13
C ALA A 376 0.12 -21.06 13.05
N HIS A 377 -0.12 -22.36 12.87
CA HIS A 377 0.61 -23.43 13.56
C HIS A 377 1.81 -23.94 12.76
N LYS A 378 1.98 -23.50 11.50
CA LYS A 378 3.16 -23.76 10.67
C LYS A 378 3.94 -22.47 10.41
N VAL A 379 5.22 -22.43 10.77
CA VAL A 379 6.10 -21.27 10.55
C VAL A 379 7.15 -21.62 9.51
N ILE A 380 7.11 -20.98 8.34
CA ILE A 380 8.12 -21.14 7.29
C ILE A 380 9.39 -20.43 7.73
N ALA A 381 10.37 -21.20 8.19
CA ALA A 381 11.67 -20.73 8.66
C ALA A 381 12.77 -21.14 7.67
N ARG A 382 14.00 -20.65 7.84
CA ARG A 382 15.14 -21.00 7.00
C ARG A 382 16.27 -21.64 7.81
N SER A 383 17.04 -22.53 7.18
CA SER A 383 18.06 -23.35 7.87
C SER A 383 19.28 -22.59 8.40
N ASP A 384 19.41 -21.30 8.08
CA ASP A 384 20.37 -20.37 8.70
C ASP A 384 19.86 -19.80 10.04
N SER A 385 18.56 -19.89 10.29
CA SER A 385 17.91 -19.51 11.56
C SER A 385 17.69 -20.70 12.49
N LEU A 386 17.35 -21.88 11.96
CA LEU A 386 17.42 -23.16 12.68
C LEU A 386 18.58 -23.99 12.11
N GLN A 387 19.78 -23.75 12.63
CA GLN A 387 20.99 -24.44 12.19
C GLN A 387 21.08 -25.83 12.81
N ASP A 388 21.45 -26.81 11.99
CA ASP A 388 21.71 -28.20 12.38
C ASP A 388 23.24 -28.46 12.48
N ASN A 389 23.64 -29.39 13.36
CA ASN A 389 25.02 -29.90 13.41
C ASN A 389 25.06 -31.37 12.91
N LEU A 390 24.53 -31.58 11.70
CA LEU A 390 24.41 -32.88 11.05
C LEU A 390 25.26 -32.93 9.77
N SER A 391 25.70 -34.12 9.37
CA SER A 391 26.44 -34.36 8.11
C SER A 391 25.55 -34.28 6.85
N TYR A 392 24.23 -34.36 7.04
CA TYR A 392 23.21 -34.36 5.99
C TYR A 392 22.17 -33.26 6.24
N THR A 393 21.41 -32.87 5.21
CA THR A 393 20.27 -31.96 5.37
C THR A 393 19.01 -32.74 5.78
N PRO A 394 18.43 -32.50 6.97
CA PRO A 394 17.25 -33.23 7.49
C PRO A 394 15.90 -32.78 6.88
N THR A 395 14.85 -33.60 7.00
CA THR A 395 13.49 -33.35 6.47
C THR A 395 12.89 -32.03 6.99
N ALA A 396 12.35 -31.15 6.16
CA ALA A 396 11.97 -29.77 6.52
C ALA A 396 11.08 -29.58 7.77
N ALA A 397 10.18 -30.53 8.10
CA ALA A 397 9.30 -30.40 9.27
C ALA A 397 10.06 -30.56 10.60
N ARG A 398 9.97 -29.54 11.48
CA ARG A 398 10.52 -29.50 12.84
C ARG A 398 9.41 -29.17 13.85
N PRO A 399 9.02 -30.08 14.76
CA PRO A 399 8.13 -29.72 15.87
C PRO A 399 8.89 -28.86 16.88
N ILE A 400 8.58 -27.56 16.96
CA ILE A 400 9.32 -26.58 17.78
C ILE A 400 8.70 -26.32 19.16
N GLY A 401 7.67 -27.09 19.52
CA GLY A 401 6.92 -26.97 20.78
C GLY A 401 5.59 -26.21 20.62
N GLY A 402 4.75 -26.22 21.66
CA GLY A 402 3.48 -25.49 21.69
C GLY A 402 2.48 -25.88 20.58
N GLY A 403 2.55 -27.11 20.06
CA GLY A 403 1.77 -27.54 18.88
C GLY A 403 2.26 -26.97 17.54
N THR A 404 3.28 -26.11 17.55
CA THR A 404 3.78 -25.39 16.37
C THR A 404 4.87 -26.20 15.65
N THR A 405 4.88 -26.16 14.32
CA THR A 405 5.90 -26.79 13.47
C THR A 405 6.65 -25.71 12.68
N ALA A 406 7.97 -25.62 12.83
CA ALA A 406 8.77 -24.90 11.84
C ALA A 406 8.91 -25.75 10.58
N VAL A 407 8.66 -25.16 9.42
CA VAL A 407 8.91 -25.75 8.12
C VAL A 407 10.20 -25.13 7.60
N VAL A 408 11.31 -25.79 7.87
CA VAL A 408 12.66 -25.26 7.64
C VAL A 408 13.04 -25.44 6.17
N ALA A 409 13.02 -24.33 5.44
CA ALA A 409 13.49 -24.24 4.07
C ALA A 409 15.03 -24.30 4.00
N ASP A 410 15.54 -24.97 2.98
CA ASP A 410 16.97 -25.09 2.75
C ASP A 410 17.56 -23.75 2.30
N THR A 411 18.54 -23.22 3.05
CA THR A 411 19.11 -21.89 2.75
C THR A 411 19.71 -21.80 1.36
N ARG A 412 20.57 -22.75 0.97
CA ARG A 412 21.34 -22.67 -0.28
C ARG A 412 20.44 -22.70 -1.52
N LEU A 413 19.43 -23.57 -1.51
CA LEU A 413 18.44 -23.65 -2.59
C LEU A 413 17.52 -22.41 -2.59
N SER A 414 17.15 -21.90 -1.41
CA SER A 414 16.28 -20.73 -1.25
C SER A 414 16.96 -19.40 -1.63
N THR A 415 18.29 -19.31 -1.54
CA THR A 415 19.05 -18.12 -1.94
C THR A 415 19.70 -18.25 -3.33
N ALA A 416 19.51 -19.37 -4.05
CA ALA A 416 20.23 -19.65 -5.29
C ALA A 416 20.02 -18.61 -6.41
N PHE A 417 18.86 -17.95 -6.41
CA PHE A 417 18.49 -16.92 -7.40
C PHE A 417 18.43 -15.51 -6.79
N GLN A 418 19.16 -15.28 -5.69
CA GLN A 418 19.36 -13.94 -5.14
C GLN A 418 20.58 -13.29 -5.81
N GLY A 419 20.32 -12.34 -6.70
CA GLY A 419 21.34 -11.66 -7.49
C GLY A 419 20.71 -10.95 -8.68
N ASP A 420 21.54 -10.38 -9.54
CA ASP A 420 21.10 -9.89 -10.85
C ASP A 420 21.08 -11.05 -11.84
N MET A 421 19.88 -11.52 -12.18
CA MET A 421 19.69 -12.59 -13.16
C MET A 421 19.42 -12.04 -14.58
N THR A 422 19.53 -10.72 -14.78
CA THR A 422 19.42 -10.12 -16.13
C THR A 422 20.67 -10.38 -16.97
N ASP A 423 21.81 -10.61 -16.32
CA ASP A 423 22.99 -11.19 -16.95
C ASP A 423 22.80 -12.69 -17.22
N ALA A 424 23.19 -13.12 -18.43
CA ALA A 424 23.01 -14.50 -18.87
C ALA A 424 23.97 -15.47 -18.17
N GLY A 425 25.20 -15.03 -17.88
CA GLY A 425 26.20 -15.78 -17.13
C GLY A 425 25.75 -16.05 -15.71
N GLU A 426 25.45 -15.00 -14.94
CA GLU A 426 24.95 -15.11 -13.56
C GLU A 426 23.71 -16.01 -13.46
N SER A 427 22.77 -15.88 -14.40
CA SER A 427 21.58 -16.74 -14.50
C SER A 427 21.93 -18.22 -14.73
N THR A 428 22.87 -18.51 -15.63
CA THR A 428 23.30 -19.89 -15.95
C THR A 428 24.12 -20.50 -14.80
N LEU A 429 25.01 -19.73 -14.17
CA LEU A 429 25.75 -20.14 -12.97
C LEU A 429 24.80 -20.44 -11.80
N ALA A 430 23.80 -19.60 -11.56
CA ALA A 430 22.77 -19.80 -10.53
C ALA A 430 21.94 -21.07 -10.76
N VAL A 431 21.48 -21.30 -11.99
CA VAL A 431 20.72 -22.51 -12.37
C VAL A 431 21.56 -23.77 -12.15
N GLN A 432 22.81 -23.79 -12.63
CA GLN A 432 23.67 -24.95 -12.45
C GLN A 432 24.04 -25.21 -10.99
N LYS A 433 24.33 -24.16 -10.21
CA LYS A 433 24.57 -24.27 -8.77
C LYS A 433 23.35 -24.80 -8.03
N PHE A 434 22.12 -24.39 -8.40
CA PHE A 434 20.89 -24.94 -7.83
C PHE A 434 20.72 -26.44 -8.12
N LEU A 435 20.89 -26.84 -9.39
CA LEU A 435 20.76 -28.25 -9.79
C LEU A 435 21.80 -29.12 -9.10
N ALA A 436 23.07 -28.69 -9.12
CA ALA A 436 24.17 -29.35 -8.40
C ALA A 436 23.90 -29.47 -6.89
N GLN A 437 23.44 -28.40 -6.23
CA GLN A 437 23.07 -28.44 -4.82
C GLN A 437 21.91 -29.42 -4.54
N SER A 438 20.93 -29.53 -5.45
CA SER A 438 19.79 -30.45 -5.31
C SER A 438 20.18 -31.93 -5.49
N LEU A 439 21.08 -32.21 -6.43
CA LEU A 439 21.64 -33.56 -6.65
C LEU A 439 22.52 -33.96 -5.46
N ALA A 440 23.45 -33.08 -5.06
CA ALA A 440 24.29 -33.32 -3.90
C ALA A 440 23.49 -33.48 -2.60
N LEU A 441 22.36 -32.79 -2.43
CA LEU A 441 21.44 -33.01 -1.29
C LEU A 441 20.85 -34.42 -1.33
N THR A 442 20.39 -34.90 -2.50
CA THR A 442 19.86 -36.25 -2.64
C THR A 442 20.92 -37.30 -2.30
N LEU A 443 22.14 -37.14 -2.84
CA LEU A 443 23.27 -38.04 -2.62
C LEU A 443 23.92 -37.95 -1.22
N GLN A 444 23.58 -36.96 -0.37
CA GLN A 444 24.11 -36.86 1.01
C GLN A 444 23.70 -38.01 1.92
N ASP A 445 22.49 -38.53 1.73
CA ASP A 445 21.93 -39.67 2.47
C ASP A 445 20.98 -40.39 1.52
N PRO A 446 21.51 -41.28 0.65
CA PRO A 446 20.74 -41.99 -0.36
C PRO A 446 19.71 -42.94 0.23
N GLU A 447 19.86 -43.33 1.51
CA GLU A 447 18.98 -44.30 2.17
C GLU A 447 17.71 -43.67 2.76
N LYS A 448 17.61 -42.34 2.83
CA LYS A 448 16.44 -41.63 3.36
C LYS A 448 15.76 -40.73 2.32
N GLN A 449 14.50 -41.04 2.00
CA GLN A 449 13.62 -40.15 1.20
C GLN A 449 13.14 -38.95 2.04
N ARG A 450 14.01 -37.94 2.12
CA ARG A 450 13.78 -36.69 2.86
C ARG A 450 12.82 -35.76 2.11
N SER A 451 12.08 -34.93 2.86
CA SER A 451 11.27 -33.83 2.31
C SER A 451 12.00 -32.51 2.53
N ILE A 452 12.15 -31.70 1.48
CA ILE A 452 12.93 -30.45 1.48
C ILE A 452 12.07 -29.34 0.90
N VAL A 453 12.05 -28.20 1.59
CA VAL A 453 11.33 -26.99 1.16
C VAL A 453 12.31 -25.95 0.65
N VAL A 454 11.95 -25.26 -0.44
CA VAL A 454 12.66 -24.11 -0.99
C VAL A 454 11.72 -22.91 -0.93
N ALA A 455 12.13 -21.88 -0.19
CA ALA A 455 11.38 -20.65 0.04
C ALA A 455 12.19 -19.47 -0.54
N PRO A 456 12.04 -19.15 -1.84
CA PRO A 456 12.82 -18.12 -2.52
C PRO A 456 12.49 -16.71 -1.98
N GLN A 457 13.15 -15.68 -2.53
CA GLN A 457 12.80 -14.28 -2.25
C GLN A 457 11.30 -14.02 -2.49
N ARG A 458 10.67 -13.23 -1.61
CA ARG A 458 9.21 -12.96 -1.63
C ARG A 458 8.73 -12.22 -2.89
N VAL A 459 9.57 -11.36 -3.45
CA VAL A 459 9.23 -10.49 -4.59
C VAL A 459 10.31 -10.67 -5.68
N PRO A 460 10.34 -11.82 -6.37
CA PRO A 460 11.33 -12.09 -7.41
C PRO A 460 11.10 -11.19 -8.62
N THR A 461 12.19 -10.76 -9.28
CA THR A 461 12.14 -10.04 -10.57
C THR A 461 11.74 -10.98 -11.72
N VAL A 462 11.42 -10.42 -12.89
CA VAL A 462 11.14 -11.21 -14.12
C VAL A 462 12.28 -12.19 -14.42
N ALA A 463 13.51 -11.70 -14.43
CA ALA A 463 14.69 -12.51 -14.76
C ALA A 463 14.91 -13.61 -13.70
N GLN A 464 14.76 -13.28 -12.41
CA GLN A 464 14.84 -14.29 -11.33
C GLN A 464 13.77 -15.38 -11.49
N ALA A 465 12.51 -15.01 -11.76
CA ALA A 465 11.44 -15.97 -12.00
C ALA A 465 11.73 -16.89 -13.20
N GLN A 466 12.35 -16.36 -14.26
CA GLN A 466 12.78 -17.12 -15.43
C GLN A 466 13.90 -18.13 -15.10
N SER A 467 14.91 -17.73 -14.32
CA SER A 467 15.98 -18.64 -13.83
C SER A 467 15.43 -19.73 -12.91
N MET A 468 14.56 -19.35 -11.96
CA MET A 468 13.85 -20.29 -11.08
C MET A 468 13.05 -21.32 -11.89
N ALA A 469 12.32 -20.87 -12.93
CA ALA A 469 11.55 -21.74 -13.81
C ALA A 469 12.45 -22.66 -14.66
N ARG A 470 13.57 -22.16 -15.18
CA ARG A 470 14.56 -22.96 -15.94
C ARG A 470 15.11 -24.11 -15.10
N ALA A 471 15.53 -23.81 -13.87
CA ALA A 471 16.01 -24.82 -12.93
C ALA A 471 14.94 -25.85 -12.54
N LEU A 472 13.68 -25.45 -12.36
CA LEU A 472 12.59 -26.38 -12.06
C LEU A 472 12.23 -27.27 -13.27
N ARG A 473 12.28 -26.75 -14.50
CA ARG A 473 12.10 -27.56 -15.73
C ARG A 473 13.20 -28.61 -15.90
N ALA A 474 14.45 -28.27 -15.60
CA ALA A 474 15.57 -29.23 -15.60
C ALA A 474 15.42 -30.37 -14.56
N LEU A 475 14.52 -30.23 -13.57
CA LEU A 475 14.16 -31.29 -12.62
C LEU A 475 12.94 -32.13 -13.05
N GLU A 476 12.21 -31.78 -14.12
CA GLU A 476 11.04 -32.53 -14.60
C GLU A 476 11.29 -33.99 -15.00
N PRO A 477 12.47 -34.39 -15.51
CA PRO A 477 12.83 -35.80 -15.69
C PRO A 477 12.80 -36.61 -14.39
N LYS A 478 12.72 -35.96 -13.22
CA LYS A 478 12.57 -36.57 -11.88
C LYS A 478 13.61 -37.66 -11.62
N ARG A 479 14.87 -37.41 -12.00
CA ARG A 479 15.97 -38.37 -11.83
C ARG A 479 16.40 -38.47 -10.36
N TRP A 480 16.58 -37.34 -9.67
CA TRP A 480 16.92 -37.32 -8.23
C TRP A 480 15.89 -36.60 -7.33
N THR A 481 15.00 -35.78 -7.89
CA THR A 481 13.90 -35.12 -7.14
C THR A 481 12.52 -35.62 -7.57
N GLN A 482 11.54 -35.52 -6.68
CA GLN A 482 10.12 -35.65 -6.99
C GLN A 482 9.34 -34.51 -6.30
N PRO A 483 8.33 -33.88 -6.94
CA PRO A 483 7.60 -32.78 -6.31
C PRO A 483 6.78 -33.20 -5.08
N LEU A 484 6.60 -32.26 -4.15
CA LEU A 484 5.69 -32.36 -3.00
C LEU A 484 5.09 -30.97 -2.70
N ASP A 485 3.85 -30.88 -2.23
CA ASP A 485 3.26 -29.61 -1.79
C ASP A 485 3.62 -29.24 -0.33
N LEU A 486 3.48 -27.96 0.02
CA LEU A 486 3.87 -27.47 1.35
C LEU A 486 3.07 -28.08 2.51
N VAL A 487 1.79 -28.38 2.33
CA VAL A 487 0.94 -28.95 3.39
C VAL A 487 1.41 -30.37 3.72
N ALA A 488 1.73 -31.15 2.68
CA ALA A 488 2.34 -32.46 2.83
C ALA A 488 3.78 -32.40 3.38
N ALA A 489 4.60 -31.42 2.98
CA ALA A 489 5.94 -31.21 3.52
C ALA A 489 5.92 -30.83 5.02
N ALA A 490 4.97 -29.97 5.44
CA ALA A 490 4.75 -29.56 6.82
C ALA A 490 4.13 -30.65 7.72
N SER A 491 3.73 -31.76 7.11
CA SER A 491 3.16 -32.95 7.75
C SER A 491 4.04 -34.20 7.56
N ALA A 492 5.20 -34.06 6.92
CA ALA A 492 6.17 -35.14 6.76
C ALA A 492 6.75 -35.55 8.12
N GLU A 493 7.11 -36.83 8.24
CA GLU A 493 7.75 -37.37 9.44
C GLU A 493 9.01 -36.56 9.81
N PRO A 494 9.05 -35.92 11.01
CA PRO A 494 10.20 -35.14 11.43
C PRO A 494 11.44 -36.00 11.60
N ASP A 495 12.60 -35.42 11.27
CA ASP A 495 13.88 -36.04 11.62
C ASP A 495 14.14 -35.87 13.12
N ALA A 496 14.37 -36.98 13.83
CA ALA A 496 14.56 -37.02 15.27
C ALA A 496 15.92 -36.48 15.74
N GLU A 497 16.92 -36.42 14.87
CA GLU A 497 18.27 -35.90 15.19
C GLU A 497 18.39 -34.38 14.95
N ALA A 498 17.40 -33.79 14.27
CA ALA A 498 17.49 -32.42 13.80
C ALA A 498 17.04 -31.38 14.84
N ASN A 499 17.56 -30.16 14.72
CA ASN A 499 17.39 -29.10 15.69
C ASN A 499 15.96 -28.53 15.71
N THR A 500 15.25 -28.75 16.81
CA THR A 500 13.91 -28.22 17.08
C THR A 500 13.90 -26.98 17.97
N LYS A 501 15.07 -26.50 18.42
CA LYS A 501 15.17 -25.36 19.33
C LYS A 501 15.12 -24.04 18.55
N VAL A 502 14.06 -23.27 18.79
CA VAL A 502 13.94 -21.89 18.30
C VAL A 502 15.09 -21.03 18.87
N PRO A 503 15.79 -20.23 18.04
CA PRO A 503 16.86 -19.36 18.48
C PRO A 503 16.33 -18.22 19.39
N SER A 504 17.24 -17.59 20.12
CA SER A 504 16.94 -16.42 20.94
C SER A 504 16.95 -15.12 20.12
N ALA A 505 16.19 -14.10 20.55
CA ALA A 505 16.07 -12.85 19.80
C ALA A 505 17.41 -12.13 19.53
N SER A 506 18.44 -12.35 20.34
CA SER A 506 19.80 -11.83 20.10
C SER A 506 20.46 -12.41 18.84
N GLN A 507 20.02 -13.59 18.37
CA GLN A 507 20.51 -14.26 17.15
C GLN A 507 19.77 -13.81 15.89
N TYR A 508 18.59 -13.19 15.99
CA TYR A 508 17.85 -12.69 14.83
C TYR A 508 18.70 -11.66 14.05
N PRO A 509 18.80 -11.74 12.70
CA PRO A 509 19.82 -11.03 11.94
C PRO A 509 19.83 -9.51 12.09
N ALA A 510 20.99 -8.95 12.41
CA ALA A 510 21.16 -7.50 12.58
C ALA A 510 20.83 -6.67 11.31
N ARG A 511 20.94 -7.26 10.10
CA ARG A 511 20.51 -6.64 8.84
C ARG A 511 18.98 -6.43 8.82
N LEU A 512 18.23 -7.49 9.12
CA LEU A 512 16.76 -7.45 9.14
C LEU A 512 16.25 -6.58 10.28
N ARG A 513 16.91 -6.60 11.44
CA ARG A 513 16.55 -5.75 12.58
C ARG A 513 16.62 -4.25 12.28
N ARG A 514 17.56 -3.81 11.44
CA ARG A 514 17.66 -2.41 10.99
C ARG A 514 16.56 -1.99 10.00
N GLN A 515 15.78 -2.94 9.50
CA GLN A 515 14.69 -2.72 8.54
C GLN A 515 13.31 -2.89 9.17
N GLU A 516 13.22 -3.24 10.47
CA GLU A 516 11.96 -3.33 11.22
C GLU A 516 11.22 -1.98 11.29
N LEU A 517 9.89 -2.05 11.43
CA LEU A 517 9.05 -0.90 11.74
C LEU A 517 9.39 -0.36 13.15
N PRO A 518 9.50 0.98 13.32
CA PRO A 518 9.75 1.58 14.63
C PRO A 518 8.54 1.46 15.55
N VAL A 519 8.74 1.65 16.86
CA VAL A 519 7.62 1.67 17.85
C VAL A 519 6.56 2.71 17.46
N GLN A 520 6.99 3.89 16.99
CA GLN A 520 6.11 4.96 16.51
C GLN A 520 5.07 4.47 15.49
N ALA A 521 5.45 3.61 14.55
CA ALA A 521 4.51 3.10 13.54
C ALA A 521 3.33 2.34 14.18
N PHE A 522 3.57 1.59 15.27
CA PHE A 522 2.51 0.91 16.01
C PHE A 522 1.68 1.87 16.87
N GLU A 523 2.26 2.99 17.32
CA GLU A 523 1.51 4.04 18.02
C GLU A 523 0.60 4.83 17.07
N ASP A 524 1.09 5.13 15.87
CA ASP A 524 0.33 5.74 14.76
C ASP A 524 -0.85 4.84 14.38
N ILE A 525 -0.60 3.55 14.10
CA ILE A 525 -1.64 2.54 13.78
C ILE A 525 -2.72 2.47 14.88
N ARG A 526 -2.29 2.47 16.16
CA ARG A 526 -3.21 2.50 17.31
C ARG A 526 -4.03 3.80 17.33
N GLU A 527 -3.46 4.92 16.91
CA GLU A 527 -4.18 6.18 16.81
C GLU A 527 -5.21 6.15 15.66
N THR A 528 -4.84 5.66 14.48
CA THR A 528 -5.74 5.42 13.34
C THR A 528 -6.92 4.53 13.76
N GLN A 529 -6.65 3.39 14.40
CA GLN A 529 -7.68 2.49 14.93
C GLN A 529 -8.56 3.19 15.97
N SER A 530 -7.99 3.98 16.89
CA SER A 530 -8.78 4.73 17.89
C SER A 530 -9.65 5.81 17.28
N THR A 531 -9.22 6.47 16.20
CA THR A 531 -10.02 7.41 15.44
C THR A 531 -11.17 6.67 14.72
N LEU A 532 -10.87 5.53 14.10
CA LEU A 532 -11.85 4.71 13.38
C LEU A 532 -12.95 4.19 14.32
N ASP A 533 -12.59 3.67 15.50
CA ASP A 533 -13.55 3.17 16.48
C ASP A 533 -14.46 4.26 17.05
N LYS A 534 -13.96 5.50 17.20
CA LYS A 534 -14.77 6.66 17.61
C LYS A 534 -15.68 7.18 16.49
N PHE A 535 -15.27 7.00 15.23
CA PHE A 535 -16.03 7.47 14.08
C PHE A 535 -17.14 6.50 13.70
N LYS A 536 -16.85 5.19 13.64
CA LYS A 536 -17.81 4.19 13.14
C LYS A 536 -19.09 4.09 13.97
N VAL A 537 -19.04 4.44 15.26
CA VAL A 537 -20.20 4.41 16.17
C VAL A 537 -21.23 5.53 15.92
N ILE A 538 -20.92 6.53 15.09
CA ILE A 538 -21.87 7.59 14.71
C ILE A 538 -22.45 7.41 13.29
N LEU A 539 -22.05 6.37 12.56
CA LEU A 539 -22.41 6.18 11.15
C LEU A 539 -23.61 5.25 11.00
N THR A 540 -24.57 5.60 10.13
CA THR A 540 -25.69 4.69 9.81
C THR A 540 -25.20 3.40 9.12
N PHE A 541 -24.10 3.46 8.36
CA PHE A 541 -23.51 2.33 7.65
C PHE A 541 -22.01 2.20 7.95
N ALA A 542 -21.67 1.86 9.19
CA ALA A 542 -20.29 1.71 9.68
C ALA A 542 -19.34 0.96 8.73
N ASP A 543 -19.80 -0.14 8.10
CA ASP A 543 -19.02 -0.95 7.16
C ASP A 543 -18.42 -0.15 5.98
N ARG A 544 -19.07 0.94 5.55
CA ARG A 544 -18.57 1.85 4.50
C ARG A 544 -17.25 2.54 4.86
N VAL A 545 -16.87 2.52 6.13
CA VAL A 545 -15.63 3.11 6.64
C VAL A 545 -14.79 2.05 7.35
N GLU A 546 -15.40 1.19 8.16
CA GLU A 546 -14.70 0.14 8.89
C GLU A 546 -13.96 -0.85 7.97
N ALA A 547 -14.58 -1.31 6.87
CA ALA A 547 -13.92 -2.25 5.98
C ALA A 547 -12.73 -1.62 5.20
N PRO A 548 -12.87 -0.46 4.52
CA PRO A 548 -11.74 0.18 3.84
C PRO A 548 -10.58 0.57 4.76
N PHE A 549 -10.85 1.22 5.90
CA PHE A 549 -9.79 1.62 6.84
C PHE A 549 -9.21 0.43 7.59
N GLY A 550 -9.98 -0.63 7.87
CA GLY A 550 -9.43 -1.88 8.39
C GLY A 550 -8.43 -2.53 7.43
N ARG A 551 -8.71 -2.55 6.11
CA ARG A 551 -7.73 -3.01 5.11
C ARG A 551 -6.52 -2.07 5.00
N ALA A 552 -6.70 -0.75 5.19
CA ALA A 552 -5.60 0.21 5.21
C ALA A 552 -4.67 -0.04 6.42
N ILE A 553 -5.23 -0.25 7.62
CA ILE A 553 -4.48 -0.60 8.84
C ILE A 553 -3.71 -1.91 8.69
N ASP A 554 -4.29 -2.94 8.05
CA ASP A 554 -3.55 -4.17 7.73
C ASP A 554 -2.34 -3.89 6.81
N ARG A 555 -2.47 -2.96 5.85
CA ARG A 555 -1.35 -2.51 5.01
C ARG A 555 -0.32 -1.67 5.77
N GLU A 556 -0.70 -0.87 6.77
CA GLU A 556 0.24 -0.14 7.62
C GLU A 556 1.23 -1.07 8.35
N LEU A 557 0.84 -2.33 8.59
CA LEU A 557 1.64 -3.39 9.21
C LEU A 557 2.54 -4.17 8.24
N SER A 558 2.43 -3.96 6.92
CA SER A 558 3.02 -4.83 5.89
C SER A 558 4.56 -4.95 5.92
N THR A 559 5.09 -6.13 5.57
CA THR A 559 6.53 -6.32 5.33
C THR A 559 7.06 -5.47 4.17
N ALA A 560 6.19 -4.99 3.26
CA ALA A 560 6.56 -4.15 2.12
C ALA A 560 7.23 -2.81 2.49
N TRP A 561 7.05 -2.36 3.74
CA TRP A 561 7.65 -1.15 4.30
C TRP A 561 9.09 -1.32 4.77
N ARG A 562 9.60 -2.55 4.86
CA ARG A 562 10.96 -2.82 5.34
C ARG A 562 12.00 -2.12 4.47
N GLY A 563 12.80 -1.26 5.10
CA GLY A 563 13.81 -0.44 4.41
C GLY A 563 13.25 0.76 3.63
N LYS A 564 11.96 1.08 3.75
CA LYS A 564 11.30 2.24 3.12
C LYS A 564 10.64 3.17 4.16
N PRO A 565 11.38 3.72 5.14
CA PRO A 565 10.79 4.41 6.29
C PRO A 565 9.97 5.67 5.90
N GLU A 566 10.42 6.44 4.92
CA GLU A 566 9.73 7.66 4.47
C GLU A 566 8.39 7.35 3.81
N ALA A 567 8.35 6.42 2.85
CA ALA A 567 7.11 5.98 2.21
C ALA A 567 6.14 5.31 3.21
N ALA A 568 6.67 4.54 4.16
CA ALA A 568 5.89 3.92 5.21
C ALA A 568 5.25 4.95 6.16
N GLN A 569 5.94 6.05 6.46
CA GLN A 569 5.35 7.13 7.25
C GLN A 569 4.33 7.93 6.44
N GLY A 570 4.66 8.29 5.19
CA GLY A 570 3.72 8.99 4.30
C GLY A 570 2.38 8.25 4.14
N TYR A 571 2.42 6.91 4.04
CA TYR A 571 1.20 6.10 4.02
C TYR A 571 0.36 6.26 5.30
N ARG A 572 0.96 6.08 6.49
CA ARG A 572 0.24 6.22 7.78
C ARG A 572 -0.29 7.64 8.00
N ASP A 573 0.53 8.64 7.68
CA ASP A 573 0.16 10.05 7.78
C ASP A 573 -1.05 10.36 6.88
N GLU A 574 -1.08 9.79 5.67
CA GLU A 574 -2.21 9.88 4.75
C GLU A 574 -3.46 9.17 5.27
N VAL A 575 -3.35 7.91 5.73
CA VAL A 575 -4.49 7.16 6.29
C VAL A 575 -5.13 7.92 7.45
N GLN A 576 -4.33 8.39 8.41
CA GLN A 576 -4.84 9.12 9.56
C GLN A 576 -5.36 10.52 9.16
N SER A 577 -4.76 11.20 8.18
CA SER A 577 -5.24 12.51 7.71
C SER A 577 -6.58 12.40 6.96
N TYR A 578 -6.73 11.42 6.07
CA TYR A 578 -7.97 11.18 5.36
C TYR A 578 -9.09 10.76 6.32
N LEU A 579 -8.80 9.86 7.27
CA LEU A 579 -9.74 9.47 8.32
C LEU A 579 -10.22 10.67 9.15
N ARG A 580 -9.29 11.53 9.59
CA ARG A 580 -9.64 12.76 10.32
C ARG A 580 -10.50 13.70 9.47
N SER A 581 -10.16 13.91 8.19
CA SER A 581 -10.98 14.76 7.32
C SER A 581 -12.43 14.27 7.22
N LEU A 582 -12.65 12.95 7.11
CA LEU A 582 -13.99 12.37 7.16
C LEU A 582 -14.70 12.59 8.51
N THR A 583 -13.99 12.60 9.64
CA THR A 583 -14.61 12.95 10.94
C THR A 583 -15.03 14.42 11.02
N GLU A 584 -14.32 15.31 10.32
CA GLU A 584 -14.57 16.77 10.30
C GLU A 584 -15.73 17.17 9.37
N GLU A 585 -16.13 16.31 8.42
CA GLU A 585 -17.35 16.46 7.61
C GLU A 585 -18.65 16.41 8.45
N VAL A 586 -18.58 16.02 9.73
CA VAL A 586 -19.70 16.02 10.68
C VAL A 586 -19.43 17.04 11.79
N GLN A 587 -20.01 18.24 11.67
CA GLN A 587 -19.65 19.36 12.54
C GLN A 587 -20.82 20.28 12.88
N LEU A 588 -20.62 21.15 13.88
CA LEU A 588 -21.58 22.19 14.24
C LEU A 588 -21.26 23.47 13.46
N ILE A 589 -22.25 24.04 12.75
CA ILE A 589 -22.04 25.27 11.97
C ILE A 589 -21.84 26.47 12.91
N GLU A 590 -20.68 27.13 12.82
CA GLU A 590 -20.34 28.31 13.63
C GLU A 590 -21.47 29.34 13.68
N LYS A 591 -21.72 29.85 14.89
CA LYS A 591 -22.87 30.70 15.16
C LYS A 591 -22.46 32.07 15.68
N SER A 592 -22.96 33.11 15.02
CA SER A 592 -22.85 34.49 15.48
C SER A 592 -23.68 34.78 16.74
N ASP A 593 -23.30 35.82 17.48
CA ASP A 593 -23.98 36.26 18.70
C ASP A 593 -25.50 36.44 18.50
N VAL A 594 -26.29 35.83 19.39
CA VAL A 594 -27.75 35.84 19.32
C VAL A 594 -28.31 36.86 20.31
N THR A 595 -29.27 37.69 19.89
CA THR A 595 -30.01 38.55 20.83
C THR A 595 -31.40 37.98 21.10
N LEU A 596 -31.75 37.85 22.39
CA LEU A 596 -33.10 37.44 22.81
C LEU A 596 -33.90 38.69 23.19
N SER A 597 -34.96 38.93 22.41
CA SER A 597 -35.92 40.02 22.63
C SER A 597 -37.14 39.51 23.39
N GLY A 598 -36.99 39.24 24.68
CA GLY A 598 -38.06 38.72 25.55
C GLY A 598 -37.57 37.79 26.66
N ARG A 599 -38.51 37.20 27.39
CA ARG A 599 -38.23 36.27 28.52
C ARG A 599 -37.99 34.82 28.09
N SER A 600 -38.39 34.45 26.89
CA SER A 600 -38.16 33.12 26.31
C SER A 600 -37.84 33.23 24.83
N ALA A 601 -37.06 32.28 24.33
CA ALA A 601 -36.72 32.16 22.93
C ALA A 601 -36.31 30.72 22.60
N THR A 602 -36.22 30.42 21.30
CA THR A 602 -35.61 29.19 20.82
C THR A 602 -34.21 29.49 20.30
N ILE A 603 -33.21 28.72 20.75
CA ILE A 603 -31.84 28.78 20.28
C ILE A 603 -31.65 27.64 19.28
N PRO A 604 -31.66 27.92 17.96
CA PRO A 604 -31.34 26.90 16.96
C PRO A 604 -29.83 26.65 16.96
N VAL A 605 -29.41 25.39 16.94
CA VAL A 605 -28.01 24.99 16.74
C VAL A 605 -28.00 23.99 15.60
N THR A 606 -27.18 24.23 14.58
CA THR A 606 -27.19 23.44 13.34
C THR A 606 -26.04 22.45 13.32
N VAL A 607 -26.38 21.17 13.16
CA VAL A 607 -25.44 20.11 12.83
C VAL A 607 -25.40 19.97 11.31
N GLN A 608 -24.21 19.89 10.73
CA GLN A 608 -23.97 19.63 9.33
C GLN A 608 -23.34 18.24 9.17
N ASN A 609 -23.84 17.46 8.22
CA ASN A 609 -23.26 16.19 7.80
C ASN A 609 -22.98 16.27 6.29
N GLN A 610 -21.71 16.35 5.92
CA GLN A 610 -21.26 16.39 4.52
C GLN A 610 -20.89 15.00 3.97
N LEU A 611 -20.97 13.93 4.78
CA LEU A 611 -20.71 12.57 4.34
C LEU A 611 -21.75 12.08 3.33
N VAL A 612 -21.36 11.10 2.50
CA VAL A 612 -22.27 10.36 1.58
C VAL A 612 -23.12 9.28 2.28
N GLN A 613 -23.32 9.42 3.59
CA GLN A 613 -24.15 8.54 4.42
C GLN A 613 -24.71 9.30 5.62
N GLY A 614 -25.79 8.78 6.21
CA GLY A 614 -26.36 9.34 7.43
C GLY A 614 -25.43 9.21 8.65
N VAL A 615 -25.69 10.06 9.64
CA VAL A 615 -25.18 9.92 11.00
C VAL A 615 -26.32 9.68 11.98
N ASP A 616 -26.14 8.62 12.78
CA ASP A 616 -27.05 8.11 13.78
C ASP A 616 -26.42 8.28 15.17
N ASP A 617 -27.23 8.22 16.23
CA ASP A 617 -26.76 8.08 17.62
C ASP A 617 -25.79 9.16 18.17
N LEU A 618 -25.81 10.35 17.56
CA LEU A 618 -25.24 11.58 18.12
C LEU A 618 -26.23 12.28 19.08
N VAL A 619 -25.69 12.98 20.07
CA VAL A 619 -26.42 13.81 21.04
C VAL A 619 -25.80 15.20 21.05
N LEU A 620 -26.59 16.24 20.80
CA LEU A 620 -26.15 17.62 20.91
C LEU A 620 -26.45 18.14 22.31
N ARG A 621 -25.39 18.48 23.05
CA ARG A 621 -25.46 19.08 24.38
C ARG A 621 -25.23 20.58 24.29
N LEU A 622 -26.12 21.34 24.90
CA LEU A 622 -26.07 22.79 25.01
C LEU A 622 -25.99 23.20 26.49
N LYS A 623 -25.00 24.02 26.84
CA LYS A 623 -24.69 24.43 28.23
C LYS A 623 -24.69 25.94 28.37
N SER A 624 -25.29 26.43 29.45
CA SER A 624 -25.25 27.83 29.87
C SER A 624 -24.16 28.01 30.93
N ASN A 625 -23.22 28.94 30.69
CA ASN A 625 -22.21 29.28 31.70
C ASN A 625 -22.75 30.21 32.81
N ASN A 626 -24.04 30.62 32.72
CA ASN A 626 -24.74 31.33 33.79
C ASN A 626 -26.21 30.86 33.88
N PRO A 627 -26.46 29.68 34.47
CA PRO A 627 -27.80 29.09 34.55
C PRO A 627 -28.83 29.98 35.27
N ASN A 628 -28.38 30.78 36.23
CA ASN A 628 -29.25 31.71 36.96
C ASN A 628 -29.80 32.82 36.05
N ARG A 629 -29.07 33.22 35.01
CA ARG A 629 -29.47 34.24 34.04
C ARG A 629 -30.23 33.66 32.85
N LEU A 630 -29.77 32.55 32.30
CA LEU A 630 -30.39 31.86 31.16
C LEU A 630 -30.33 30.35 31.39
N HIS A 631 -31.50 29.71 31.37
CA HIS A 631 -31.69 28.27 31.58
C HIS A 631 -32.50 27.66 30.43
N PHE A 632 -32.55 26.33 30.42
CA PHE A 632 -33.35 25.53 29.49
C PHE A 632 -34.41 24.76 30.27
N ASP A 633 -35.40 24.21 29.57
CA ASP A 633 -36.32 23.21 30.13
C ASP A 633 -35.57 21.88 30.34
N GLY A 634 -34.84 21.78 31.46
CA GLY A 634 -33.91 20.69 31.74
C GLY A 634 -33.10 20.90 33.02
N ASP A 635 -32.17 19.97 33.29
CA ASP A 635 -31.41 19.95 34.55
C ASP A 635 -30.26 20.97 34.55
N ARG A 636 -30.15 21.76 35.63
CA ARG A 636 -29.01 22.65 36.00
C ARG A 636 -28.36 23.48 34.87
N GLY A 637 -29.13 23.96 33.89
CA GLY A 637 -28.62 24.81 32.81
C GLY A 637 -27.88 24.07 31.69
N MET A 638 -28.19 22.78 31.54
CA MET A 638 -27.80 21.96 30.41
C MET A 638 -29.07 21.43 29.72
N ALA A 639 -29.01 21.30 28.39
CA ALA A 639 -30.04 20.62 27.61
C ALA A 639 -29.38 19.69 26.59
N GLU A 640 -30.03 18.57 26.30
CA GLU A 640 -29.57 17.56 25.35
C GLU A 640 -30.69 17.24 24.36
N GLN A 641 -30.32 16.97 23.12
CA GLN A 641 -31.24 16.51 22.07
C GLN A 641 -30.54 15.47 21.18
N PRO A 642 -31.20 14.35 20.84
CA PRO A 642 -30.66 13.40 19.88
C PRO A 642 -30.61 14.01 18.48
N ILE A 643 -29.58 13.66 17.73
CA ILE A 643 -29.27 14.14 16.39
C ILE A 643 -29.39 12.99 15.40
N LYS A 644 -29.99 13.27 14.24
CA LYS A 644 -30.03 12.33 13.13
C LYS A 644 -30.03 13.08 11.80
N VAL A 645 -28.92 13.02 11.07
CA VAL A 645 -28.69 13.83 9.86
C VAL A 645 -28.32 12.93 8.70
N GLU A 646 -29.18 12.91 7.68
CA GLU A 646 -28.90 12.23 6.42
C GLU A 646 -27.63 12.77 5.73
N GLY A 647 -27.01 11.96 4.87
CA GLY A 647 -25.79 12.34 4.17
C GLY A 647 -25.98 13.58 3.29
N GLY A 648 -25.03 14.51 3.31
CA GLY A 648 -25.06 15.78 2.59
C GLY A 648 -26.08 16.81 3.10
N HIS A 649 -26.73 16.58 4.25
CA HIS A 649 -27.76 17.46 4.80
C HIS A 649 -27.31 18.21 6.06
N SER A 650 -28.16 19.11 6.56
CA SER A 650 -27.95 19.81 7.83
C SER A 650 -29.25 19.86 8.63
N GLN A 651 -29.16 19.67 9.95
CA GLN A 651 -30.29 19.65 10.87
C GLN A 651 -30.15 20.78 11.91
N SER A 652 -31.07 21.74 11.90
CA SER A 652 -31.16 22.77 12.95
C SER A 652 -32.02 22.29 14.12
N VAL A 653 -31.37 21.94 15.23
CA VAL A 653 -32.05 21.51 16.47
C VAL A 653 -32.35 22.70 17.36
N LYS A 654 -33.54 22.69 17.95
CA LYS A 654 -34.17 23.84 18.59
C LYS A 654 -34.20 23.66 20.10
N PHE A 655 -33.45 24.48 20.83
CA PHE A 655 -33.42 24.47 22.30
C PHE A 655 -34.29 25.60 22.87
N PRO A 656 -35.41 25.32 23.54
CA PRO A 656 -36.16 26.31 24.31
C PRO A 656 -35.28 26.83 25.46
N ALA A 657 -35.16 28.15 25.56
CA ALA A 657 -34.40 28.82 26.60
C ALA A 657 -35.22 29.94 27.23
N ALA A 658 -35.12 30.07 28.56
CA ALA A 658 -35.79 31.09 29.36
C ALA A 658 -34.75 31.96 30.08
N ALA A 659 -35.00 33.27 30.09
CA ALA A 659 -34.07 34.27 30.61
C ALA A 659 -34.67 35.00 31.81
N ASN A 660 -33.95 34.97 32.92
CA ASN A 660 -34.36 35.56 34.21
C ASN A 660 -33.75 36.94 34.47
N ALA A 661 -32.70 37.33 33.74
CA ALA A 661 -32.03 38.62 33.92
C ALA A 661 -31.36 39.12 32.63
N ASN A 662 -31.30 40.45 32.49
CA ASN A 662 -30.65 41.12 31.36
C ASN A 662 -29.13 40.95 31.35
N GLY A 663 -28.55 40.99 30.15
CA GLY A 663 -27.12 40.98 29.90
C GLY A 663 -26.66 39.83 29.02
N GLN A 664 -25.35 39.68 28.88
CA GLN A 664 -24.74 38.62 28.08
C GLN A 664 -24.58 37.33 28.91
N VAL A 665 -24.71 36.20 28.23
CA VAL A 665 -24.44 34.84 28.72
C VAL A 665 -23.61 34.11 27.68
N GLN A 666 -22.43 33.62 28.07
CA GLN A 666 -21.65 32.69 27.24
C GLN A 666 -22.35 31.33 27.24
N MET A 667 -22.51 30.75 26.06
CA MET A 667 -23.07 29.42 25.87
C MET A 667 -22.08 28.55 25.10
N THR A 668 -22.13 27.25 25.39
CA THR A 668 -21.26 26.24 24.78
C THR A 668 -22.12 25.09 24.24
N ALA A 669 -21.93 24.74 22.97
CA ALA A 669 -22.57 23.61 22.30
C ALA A 669 -21.49 22.60 21.86
N GLN A 670 -21.74 21.32 22.05
CA GLN A 670 -20.86 20.26 21.55
C GLN A 670 -21.66 18.99 21.25
N LEU A 671 -21.21 18.23 20.26
CA LEU A 671 -21.74 16.90 19.97
C LEU A 671 -21.13 15.87 20.93
N PHE A 672 -21.89 14.84 21.23
CA PHE A 672 -21.48 13.69 22.02
C PHE A 672 -21.96 12.43 21.32
N THR A 673 -21.21 11.35 21.42
CA THR A 673 -21.70 10.00 21.11
C THR A 673 -22.70 9.56 22.18
N LYS A 674 -23.50 8.53 21.90
CA LYS A 674 -24.51 7.96 22.81
C LYS A 674 -23.97 7.47 24.16
N ASP A 675 -22.72 7.04 24.22
CA ASP A 675 -21.98 6.66 25.43
C ASP A 675 -21.45 7.87 26.24
N GLY A 676 -21.58 9.09 25.70
CA GLY A 676 -21.19 10.34 26.35
C GLY A 676 -19.77 10.80 26.06
N THR A 677 -19.08 10.20 25.09
CA THR A 677 -17.77 10.67 24.61
C THR A 677 -17.94 11.95 23.77
N PRO A 678 -17.16 13.03 23.99
CA PRO A 678 -17.25 14.24 23.18
C PRO A 678 -16.88 13.98 21.71
N TYR A 679 -17.63 14.58 20.79
CA TYR A 679 -17.39 14.52 19.34
C TYR A 679 -17.23 15.95 18.78
N GLY A 680 -16.14 16.18 18.04
CA GLY A 680 -15.82 17.50 17.49
C GLY A 680 -15.48 18.59 18.54
N PRO A 681 -15.12 19.81 18.08
CA PRO A 681 -14.77 20.92 18.94
C PRO A 681 -15.98 21.51 19.69
N GLU A 682 -15.74 22.11 20.87
CA GLU A 682 -16.75 22.92 21.56
C GLU A 682 -16.99 24.24 20.81
N MET A 683 -18.24 24.50 20.40
CA MET A 683 -18.66 25.80 19.87
C MET A 683 -19.08 26.72 21.02
N SER A 684 -18.44 27.88 21.14
CA SER A 684 -18.83 28.92 22.11
C SER A 684 -19.44 30.14 21.41
N PHE A 685 -20.63 30.58 21.84
CA PHE A 685 -21.31 31.78 21.32
C PHE A 685 -21.97 32.59 22.43
N THR A 686 -22.15 33.90 22.23
CA THR A 686 -22.81 34.76 23.24
C THR A 686 -24.29 34.88 22.95
N VAL A 687 -25.10 34.76 24.01
CA VAL A 687 -26.52 35.11 23.98
C VAL A 687 -26.75 36.37 24.79
N ARG A 688 -27.21 37.42 24.12
CA ARG A 688 -27.52 38.73 24.70
C ARG A 688 -29.00 38.79 25.06
N VAL A 689 -29.32 38.75 26.34
CA VAL A 689 -30.68 38.94 26.85
C VAL A 689 -30.98 40.43 26.96
N SER A 690 -32.03 40.88 26.26
CA SER A 690 -32.57 42.24 26.38
C SER A 690 -34.10 42.20 26.56
N GLU A 691 -34.55 42.28 27.82
CA GLU A 691 -35.93 42.56 28.18
C GLU A 691 -36.21 44.06 28.03
N ILE A 692 -37.20 44.40 27.20
CA ILE A 692 -37.82 45.73 27.21
C ILE A 692 -38.72 45.78 28.44
N THR A 693 -38.37 46.57 29.45
CA THR A 693 -39.18 46.68 30.66
C THR A 693 -40.58 47.22 30.33
N PRO A 694 -41.65 46.73 31.00
CA PRO A 694 -43.02 47.23 30.79
C PRO A 694 -43.13 48.74 30.94
N THR A 695 -42.28 49.35 31.78
CA THR A 695 -42.14 50.80 31.95
C THR A 695 -41.75 51.52 30.66
N VAL A 696 -40.80 50.99 29.88
CA VAL A 696 -40.40 51.58 28.59
C VAL A 696 -41.52 51.42 27.56
N MET A 697 -42.22 50.28 27.57
CA MET A 697 -43.40 50.05 26.74
C MET A 697 -44.56 51.01 27.09
N LEU A 698 -44.78 51.29 28.37
CA LEU A 698 -45.74 52.28 28.87
C LEU A 698 -45.35 53.72 28.50
N VAL A 699 -44.05 54.06 28.52
CA VAL A 699 -43.57 55.39 28.09
C VAL A 699 -43.72 55.55 26.57
N LEU A 700 -43.46 54.51 25.78
CA LEU A 700 -43.72 54.52 24.34
C LEU A 700 -45.22 54.60 24.03
N ALA A 701 -46.06 53.81 24.68
CA ALA A 701 -47.51 53.87 24.54
C ALA A 701 -48.07 55.24 24.97
N GLY A 702 -47.56 55.80 26.07
CA GLY A 702 -47.88 57.15 26.54
C GLY A 702 -47.39 58.25 25.59
N GLY A 703 -46.22 58.08 24.98
CA GLY A 703 -45.69 59.00 23.96
C GLY A 703 -46.51 58.98 22.67
N VAL A 704 -46.92 57.79 22.21
CA VAL A 704 -47.85 57.63 21.07
C VAL A 704 -49.23 58.22 21.42
N LEU A 705 -49.74 57.99 22.63
CA LEU A 705 -50.99 58.59 23.11
C LEU A 705 -50.90 60.13 23.14
N LEU A 706 -49.77 60.69 23.58
CA LEU A 706 -49.50 62.13 23.56
C LEU A 706 -49.38 62.69 22.14
N LEU A 707 -48.80 61.95 21.20
CA LEU A 707 -48.76 62.33 19.78
C LEU A 707 -50.17 62.32 19.15
N VAL A 708 -51.00 61.32 19.48
CA VAL A 708 -52.41 61.27 19.06
C VAL A 708 -53.20 62.44 19.65
N LEU A 709 -53.02 62.74 20.95
CA LEU A 709 -53.61 63.90 21.62
C LEU A 709 -53.12 65.23 21.02
N ALA A 710 -51.85 65.33 20.63
CA ALA A 710 -51.29 66.50 19.95
C ALA A 710 -51.89 66.67 18.53
N GLY A 711 -52.10 65.57 17.80
CA GLY A 711 -52.83 65.57 16.52
C GLY A 711 -54.27 66.07 16.66
N ILE A 712 -54.99 65.60 17.67
CA ILE A 712 -56.35 66.08 18.01
C ILE A 712 -56.33 67.57 18.42
N ARG A 713 -55.29 68.02 19.14
CA ARG A 713 -55.11 69.43 19.52
C ARG A 713 -54.79 70.32 18.31
N MET A 714 -53.98 69.87 17.35
CA MET A 714 -53.76 70.59 16.09
C MET A 714 -55.03 70.65 15.22
N TYR A 715 -55.79 69.56 15.14
CA TYR A 715 -57.06 69.51 14.40
C TYR A 715 -58.09 70.50 14.97
N THR A 716 -58.14 70.64 16.30
CA THR A 716 -59.03 71.60 16.98
C THR A 716 -58.50 73.05 16.97
N GLN A 717 -57.18 73.27 17.01
CA GLN A 717 -56.60 74.63 16.87
C GLN A 717 -56.73 75.18 15.43
N ARG A 718 -56.64 74.34 14.39
CA ARG A 718 -56.93 74.76 13.01
C ARG A 718 -58.39 75.23 12.80
N LYS A 719 -59.30 74.96 13.73
CA LYS A 719 -60.70 75.41 13.70
C LYS A 719 -60.99 76.69 14.52
N ARG A 720 -59.95 77.40 14.98
CA ARG A 720 -60.08 78.67 15.73
C ARG A 720 -59.30 79.87 15.16
N ALA A 721 -58.73 79.74 13.96
CA ALA A 721 -57.94 80.79 13.29
C ALA A 721 -58.43 81.14 11.87
N ALA A 722 -59.68 80.83 11.53
CA ALA A 722 -60.29 81.16 10.24
C ALA A 722 -61.83 81.25 10.33
N ALA A 723 -62.37 82.39 10.81
CA ALA A 723 -63.79 82.78 10.65
C ALA A 723 -64.06 84.22 11.14
N ALA A 724 -63.54 85.22 10.43
CA ALA A 724 -64.02 86.60 10.31
C ALA A 724 -63.32 87.12 9.04
N GLU A 725 -63.96 87.48 7.94
CA GLU A 725 -65.32 87.99 7.71
C GLU A 725 -65.99 87.40 6.44
N THR A 726 -67.33 87.51 6.42
CA THR A 726 -68.29 87.80 5.33
C THR A 726 -67.73 88.28 3.97
N ALA A 727 -68.38 88.13 2.80
CA ALA A 727 -69.76 87.77 2.38
C ALA A 727 -69.68 87.03 1.00
N ASP A 728 -70.73 86.69 0.23
CA ASP A 728 -72.11 87.19 0.12
C ASP A 728 -73.03 86.21 -0.68
N ALA A 729 -74.34 86.47 -0.63
CA ALA A 729 -75.43 86.01 -1.51
C ALA A 729 -75.84 84.50 -1.52
N SER A 730 -77.11 84.12 -1.66
CA SER A 730 -78.39 84.83 -1.44
C SER A 730 -79.60 83.87 -1.53
N VAL A 731 -80.49 83.91 -0.51
CA VAL A 731 -81.96 84.05 -0.61
C VAL A 731 -82.85 82.91 -1.20
N ALA A 732 -84.04 82.76 -0.58
CA ALA A 732 -85.26 82.00 -0.98
C ALA A 732 -85.17 80.46 -0.92
N GLU A 733 -85.89 79.80 0.00
CA GLU A 733 -87.31 79.33 -0.10
C GLU A 733 -87.51 78.16 -1.08
N ALA A 734 -88.37 77.17 -0.85
CA ALA A 734 -89.02 76.61 0.35
C ALA A 734 -89.78 75.34 -0.09
N SER A 735 -89.86 74.27 0.72
CA SER A 735 -90.83 73.14 0.63
C SER A 735 -90.91 72.34 -0.71
N ASP A 736 -91.19 71.03 -0.78
CA ASP A 736 -91.36 69.96 0.20
C ASP A 736 -91.06 68.59 -0.48
N THR A 737 -90.92 67.54 0.33
CA THR A 737 -91.12 66.10 0.09
C THR A 737 -91.14 65.43 -1.31
N SER A 738 -90.47 64.26 -1.32
CA SER A 738 -90.83 62.96 -1.93
C SER A 738 -90.35 62.55 -3.36
N ASP A 739 -89.53 61.49 -3.33
CA ASP A 739 -89.43 60.29 -4.18
C ASP A 739 -89.26 60.29 -5.72
N THR A 740 -88.43 59.31 -6.10
CA THR A 740 -88.25 58.58 -7.37
C THR A 740 -89.51 58.48 -8.27
N SER A 741 -89.41 58.39 -9.60
CA SER A 741 -88.46 57.55 -10.39
C SER A 741 -88.35 57.92 -11.90
N GLU A 742 -87.44 57.20 -12.58
CA GLU A 742 -87.53 56.72 -13.99
C GLU A 742 -87.14 57.59 -15.23
N THR A 743 -85.97 57.23 -15.78
CA THR A 743 -85.65 56.84 -17.19
C THR A 743 -85.95 57.69 -18.45
N GLU A 744 -84.84 57.85 -19.21
CA GLU A 744 -84.67 57.74 -20.68
C GLU A 744 -85.15 58.84 -21.65
N GLY A 745 -84.34 59.09 -22.70
CA GLY A 745 -84.73 60.07 -23.74
C GLY A 745 -83.75 60.52 -24.86
N ALA A 746 -82.58 59.88 -25.08
CA ALA A 746 -81.77 59.89 -26.32
C ALA A 746 -81.20 61.20 -26.96
N GLY A 747 -79.97 61.09 -27.52
CA GLY A 747 -79.61 61.75 -28.80
C GLY A 747 -78.17 62.30 -29.02
N SER A 748 -77.29 61.50 -29.66
CA SER A 748 -76.12 61.87 -30.55
C SER A 748 -75.11 62.96 -30.08
N GLY A 749 -73.77 62.87 -30.11
CA GLY A 749 -72.72 61.97 -30.64
C GLY A 749 -71.34 62.63 -30.34
N SER A 750 -70.13 62.19 -30.73
CA SER A 750 -69.64 61.04 -31.52
C SER A 750 -68.13 60.75 -31.21
N ASP A 751 -67.49 59.89 -32.00
CA ASP A 751 -66.13 59.29 -31.88
C ASP A 751 -64.94 60.22 -32.32
N PRO A 752 -63.62 59.83 -32.28
CA PRO A 752 -62.95 58.59 -31.80
C PRO A 752 -61.74 58.82 -30.84
N GLY A 753 -61.04 57.85 -30.23
CA GLY A 753 -61.15 56.38 -30.09
C GLY A 753 -59.84 55.85 -29.43
N GLN A 754 -59.86 55.36 -28.18
CA GLN A 754 -59.84 53.93 -27.74
C GLN A 754 -58.50 53.15 -27.88
N PRO A 755 -58.24 52.08 -27.08
CA PRO A 755 -58.77 51.73 -25.74
C PRO A 755 -57.72 51.17 -24.73
N SER A 756 -58.18 50.83 -23.52
CA SER A 756 -57.44 50.15 -22.43
C SER A 756 -57.90 48.69 -22.21
N ASP A 757 -57.18 47.99 -21.32
CA ASP A 757 -57.49 46.78 -20.51
C ASP A 757 -58.90 46.12 -20.54
N LEU A 758 -58.94 44.79 -20.32
CA LEU A 758 -59.47 44.15 -19.09
C LEU A 758 -59.45 42.60 -19.11
N ALA A 759 -59.70 41.97 -17.95
CA ALA A 759 -59.61 40.52 -17.70
C ALA A 759 -61.00 39.81 -17.61
N PRO A 760 -61.25 38.78 -16.77
CA PRO A 760 -61.44 37.37 -17.17
C PRO A 760 -62.85 36.77 -16.93
N ASP A 761 -63.19 35.56 -17.45
CA ASP A 761 -63.91 34.50 -16.68
C ASP A 761 -64.09 33.09 -17.34
N THR A 762 -64.27 32.06 -16.49
CA THR A 762 -64.95 30.71 -16.54
C THR A 762 -65.05 29.73 -17.79
N GLY A 763 -65.19 28.40 -17.50
CA GLY A 763 -65.32 27.22 -18.42
C GLY A 763 -66.77 26.76 -18.78
N PRO A 764 -67.18 25.46 -18.91
CA PRO A 764 -66.52 24.14 -18.61
C PRO A 764 -66.85 22.93 -19.59
N GLU A 765 -66.53 21.67 -19.18
CA GLU A 765 -67.06 20.32 -19.61
C GLU A 765 -66.88 19.82 -21.09
N SER A 766 -66.83 18.52 -21.48
CA SER A 766 -67.00 17.17 -20.88
C SER A 766 -66.39 16.03 -21.77
N GLY A 767 -66.27 14.78 -21.27
CA GLY A 767 -66.47 13.54 -22.08
C GLY A 767 -65.45 12.37 -22.00
N ASN A 768 -65.90 11.16 -21.61
CA ASN A 768 -65.14 9.89 -21.44
C ASN A 768 -65.10 9.01 -22.75
N PRO A 769 -64.43 7.81 -22.88
CA PRO A 769 -64.24 6.76 -21.85
C PRO A 769 -62.96 5.84 -21.84
N SER A 770 -62.81 5.19 -20.68
CA SER A 770 -62.29 3.85 -20.30
C SER A 770 -61.58 2.88 -21.27
N GLY A 771 -60.52 2.23 -20.76
CA GLY A 771 -60.00 0.90 -21.18
C GLY A 771 -59.12 0.27 -20.08
N ALA A 772 -59.22 -1.04 -19.83
CA ALA A 772 -58.55 -1.74 -18.71
C ALA A 772 -58.02 -3.13 -19.11
N GLY A 773 -57.07 -3.67 -18.32
CA GLY A 773 -56.32 -4.91 -18.58
C GLY A 773 -54.86 -4.60 -18.96
N GLU A 774 -53.82 -5.36 -18.57
CA GLU A 774 -53.79 -6.76 -18.15
C GLU A 774 -52.55 -7.06 -17.27
N LYS A 775 -52.70 -7.93 -16.26
CA LYS A 775 -51.64 -8.78 -15.69
C LYS A 775 -51.94 -10.21 -16.14
N VAL A 776 -50.94 -11.02 -16.55
CA VAL A 776 -50.58 -12.32 -15.93
C VAL A 776 -49.16 -12.74 -16.38
N ASP A 777 -48.45 -13.36 -15.45
CA ASP A 777 -47.12 -13.98 -15.43
C ASP A 777 -46.67 -14.88 -16.61
N ARG A 778 -45.35 -14.97 -16.79
CA ARG A 778 -44.63 -16.26 -16.65
C ARG A 778 -43.19 -16.09 -16.19
#